data_AF-A0A5A7RIB5-F1
#
_entry.id   AF-A0A5A7RIB5-F1
#
_cell.length_a   1.000
_cell.length_b   1.000
_cell.length_c   1.000
_cell.angle_alpha   90.00
_cell.angle_beta   90.00
_cell.angle_gamma   90.00
#
_symmetry.space_group_name_H-M   'P 1'
#
loop_
_entity.id
_entity.type
_entity.pdbx_description
1 polymer ?
#
loop_
_entity_poly.entity_id
_entity_poly.type
_entity_poly.pdbx_seq_one_letter_code
_entity_poly.pdbx_strand_id
1 'polypeptide(L)'
;MSAADAGINNYEDFLKSHAVLLAASGLPQPLHTKLFQKLLAETFDGGSYFQVEPVEDGRQRRLLLTADFLGKDSDVFLVDHAWTFRINDAYKQLQEVPGLVERMASLMCVDIDLNSEAEEPHDEGDANLSAEEIVEKEYCKVKEQGDDSVRWLELEDLEINDDILVSLDLPSKFPKLLALSLRGNKIQSSKTVLQVVANIKSLRALWLNYNPVLETGENYLEDIILLNCPELEIYNSHFTPKYGHWALGFCGGLYDASNPGGSCESDNRLQSITSLDLSNRGIHNLITMAFSPLEMPILSYLNLRGNPLDEISVDGLLKYLKGFVNLTALEVDIPGPLGENAVDIIEALPNLCLLNGLTTSKILESDKSVVDSMLKPRLPELNSGESLVDRVLNAMWLYVMTYRLADEEKIDETSVWYVMDELGSALRHSDEANFRVSPFLYMPDGKLESAVSYSILWPTKDVQKGDECTRDYLFSIGEDRQRSARLTAWFHTPQKYFIKEYEKYSINLRPRKLSLPSKMPSATKSLLETEKSVLHVYTDIPQLEEFLTRPEFVFTTEPKNADIIWTSVQVDEEMKKAVGLNDQQYINQFPFEACLVMKHHLAETVQKFHGSPSWLQPTYNLETHLTQLIGDYYTREENGADNLWILKPWNMARTIDTTVTQSLTAIIRLMETGPKICQKYIEHPALFKGRKFDLRYVVLVRSMNPLEMFLFDVFWVRLANNSYSLDKHSLFEYETHFTVMNYRGTLNNMNTPEFVKEFEQEHHVQWLDIHLRVKQMIRSVFESAAAVHPEMHSPTSRAMYGIDVMLDCNYQPKLLEVTYCPDCNRACKYDTEVVTGNGGIVEGKNFFNYVFGCLFLNETTHVSPLYINLHYLLPSLHSVPKLLMTVNDLSVIINLDRRIFDCAGNGPSRAERRWRCGLGCGLRPGSRRLERAKRCEERPCGPHVSPLSLHDGPPCWAAYWASSLQRRGLLGANFWPSSLLDRLRWASVLDI
;
A
#
# COMPACT_ATOMS: atom_id res chain seq x y z
N MET A 1 -46.21 20.85 36.97
CA MET A 1 -46.16 19.61 36.17
C MET A 1 -45.94 20.01 34.73
N SER A 2 -44.70 19.96 34.27
CA SER A 2 -44.32 20.21 32.86
C SER A 2 -43.81 18.91 32.26
N ALA A 3 -44.24 18.63 31.03
CA ALA A 3 -43.97 17.43 30.25
C ALA A 3 -42.49 17.35 29.80
N ALA A 4 -41.60 16.97 30.71
CA ALA A 4 -40.20 16.66 30.43
C ALA A 4 -39.84 15.38 31.20
N ASP A 5 -40.04 14.22 30.54
CA ASP A 5 -39.43 12.90 30.81
C ASP A 5 -40.35 11.78 30.29
N ALA A 6 -40.59 11.74 28.98
CA ALA A 6 -41.15 10.56 28.34
C ALA A 6 -40.15 10.06 27.31
N GLY A 7 -39.33 9.08 27.70
CA GLY A 7 -38.49 8.33 26.76
C GLY A 7 -39.33 7.62 25.69
N ILE A 8 -38.66 7.01 24.72
CA ILE A 8 -39.27 6.24 23.64
C ILE A 8 -39.91 4.96 24.22
N ASN A 9 -41.19 5.04 24.53
CA ASN A 9 -41.95 3.95 25.14
C ASN A 9 -42.91 3.25 24.17
N ASN A 10 -43.01 3.73 22.93
CA ASN A 10 -43.85 3.14 21.89
C ASN A 10 -43.12 3.09 20.54
N TYR A 11 -43.63 2.21 19.67
CA TYR A 11 -43.00 1.89 18.39
C TYR A 11 -43.03 3.05 17.38
N GLU A 12 -44.05 3.91 17.42
CA GLU A 12 -44.16 5.05 16.50
C GLU A 12 -43.07 6.09 16.77
N ASP A 13 -42.81 6.39 18.04
CA ASP A 13 -41.73 7.29 18.45
C ASP A 13 -40.35 6.72 18.10
N PHE A 14 -40.17 5.40 18.22
CA PHE A 14 -38.96 4.71 17.79
C PHE A 14 -38.72 4.88 16.29
N LEU A 15 -39.73 4.60 15.46
CA LEU A 15 -39.61 4.78 14.01
C LEU A 15 -39.30 6.22 13.64
N LYS A 16 -39.93 7.19 14.30
CA LYS A 16 -39.71 8.62 14.01
C LYS A 16 -38.28 9.07 14.32
N SER A 17 -37.74 8.65 15.45
CA SER A 17 -36.40 9.03 15.91
C SER A 17 -35.27 8.22 15.27
N HIS A 18 -35.53 6.97 14.86
CA HIS A 18 -34.52 6.05 14.33
C HIS A 18 -34.69 5.74 12.84
N ALA A 19 -35.59 6.43 12.11
CA ALA A 19 -35.84 6.17 10.68
C ALA A 19 -34.56 6.16 9.83
N VAL A 20 -33.67 7.12 10.04
CA VAL A 20 -32.40 7.22 9.31
C VAL A 20 -31.49 6.03 9.64
N LEU A 21 -31.41 5.63 10.90
CA LEU A 21 -30.60 4.50 11.36
C LEU A 21 -31.14 3.16 10.85
N LEU A 22 -32.46 2.96 10.89
CA LEU A 22 -33.13 1.78 10.33
C LEU A 22 -32.90 1.67 8.82
N ALA A 23 -33.04 2.78 8.09
CA ALA A 23 -32.75 2.83 6.66
C ALA A 23 -31.27 2.54 6.36
N ALA A 24 -30.35 3.17 7.10
CA ALA A 24 -28.91 2.99 6.93
C ALA A 24 -28.45 1.55 7.24
N SER A 25 -29.06 0.92 8.26
CA SER A 25 -28.74 -0.46 8.62
C SER A 25 -29.11 -1.46 7.52
N GLY A 26 -30.15 -1.14 6.72
CA GLY A 26 -30.73 -2.06 5.74
C GLY A 26 -31.53 -3.20 6.36
N LEU A 27 -31.92 -3.09 7.65
CA LEU A 27 -32.77 -4.05 8.31
C LEU A 27 -34.17 -4.09 7.65
N PRO A 28 -34.67 -5.28 7.25
CA PRO A 28 -36.01 -5.42 6.70
C PRO A 28 -37.09 -4.85 7.61
N GLN A 29 -38.05 -4.12 7.03
CA GLN A 29 -39.16 -3.49 7.77
C GLN A 29 -39.92 -4.46 8.71
N PRO A 30 -40.19 -5.73 8.35
CA PRO A 30 -40.85 -6.67 9.25
C PRO A 30 -40.10 -6.94 10.57
N LEU A 31 -38.77 -6.74 10.60
CA LEU A 31 -37.94 -6.96 11.78
C LEU A 31 -37.86 -5.73 12.70
N HIS A 32 -38.33 -4.56 12.27
CA HIS A 32 -38.25 -3.32 13.05
C HIS A 32 -38.99 -3.42 14.39
N THR A 33 -40.17 -4.03 14.41
CA THR A 33 -40.93 -4.24 15.64
C THR A 33 -40.25 -5.20 16.59
N LYS A 34 -39.66 -6.30 16.08
CA LYS A 34 -38.89 -7.25 16.89
C LYS A 34 -37.65 -6.58 17.49
N LEU A 35 -36.91 -5.82 16.67
CA LEU A 35 -35.74 -5.06 17.13
C LEU A 35 -36.13 -4.12 18.28
N PHE A 36 -37.20 -3.34 18.09
CA PHE A 36 -37.67 -2.41 19.12
C PHE A 36 -38.01 -3.11 20.45
N GLN A 37 -38.69 -4.26 20.39
CA GLN A 37 -39.03 -5.04 21.57
C GLN A 37 -37.77 -5.56 22.29
N LYS A 38 -36.77 -6.05 21.53
CA LYS A 38 -35.51 -6.54 22.10
C LYS A 38 -34.68 -5.42 22.71
N LEU A 39 -34.62 -4.24 22.07
CA LEU A 39 -33.92 -3.06 22.60
C LEU A 39 -34.57 -2.56 23.90
N LEU A 40 -35.91 -2.46 23.95
CA LEU A 40 -36.63 -2.03 25.15
C LEU A 40 -36.44 -2.98 26.35
N ALA A 41 -36.34 -4.28 26.07
CA ALA A 41 -36.22 -5.31 27.10
C ALA A 41 -34.75 -5.72 27.37
N GLU A 42 -33.78 -5.13 26.67
CA GLU A 42 -32.36 -5.53 26.68
C GLU A 42 -32.18 -7.05 26.47
N THR A 43 -32.94 -7.61 25.53
CA THR A 43 -32.97 -9.06 25.30
C THR A 43 -31.81 -9.51 24.41
N PHE A 44 -30.81 -10.14 25.02
CA PHE A 44 -29.71 -10.83 24.33
C PHE A 44 -29.98 -12.33 24.24
N ASP A 45 -30.69 -12.75 23.19
CA ASP A 45 -31.13 -14.14 23.01
C ASP A 45 -30.24 -14.97 22.06
N GLY A 46 -29.14 -14.40 21.55
CA GLY A 46 -28.25 -15.07 20.59
C GLY A 46 -27.73 -16.43 21.08
N GLY A 47 -27.40 -16.57 22.37
CA GLY A 47 -26.92 -17.84 22.94
C GLY A 47 -27.95 -18.98 22.93
N SER A 48 -29.23 -18.70 22.67
CA SER A 48 -30.28 -19.73 22.49
C SER A 48 -30.33 -20.29 21.06
N TYR A 49 -29.71 -19.59 20.10
CA TYR A 49 -29.77 -19.91 18.67
C TYR A 49 -28.41 -20.29 18.09
N PHE A 50 -27.32 -19.85 18.72
CA PHE A 50 -25.98 -19.99 18.17
C PHE A 50 -25.02 -20.63 19.18
N GLN A 51 -23.98 -21.27 18.63
CA GLN A 51 -22.83 -21.75 19.38
C GLN A 51 -21.55 -21.23 18.73
N VAL A 52 -20.62 -20.78 19.57
CA VAL A 52 -19.28 -20.40 19.14
C VAL A 52 -18.36 -21.61 19.29
N GLU A 53 -17.64 -21.95 18.23
CA GLU A 53 -16.73 -23.10 18.21
C GLU A 53 -15.32 -22.64 17.81
N PRO A 54 -14.26 -23.10 18.52
CA PRO A 54 -12.88 -22.88 18.11
C PRO A 54 -12.57 -23.64 16.81
N VAL A 55 -11.77 -23.03 15.95
CA VAL A 55 -11.26 -23.61 14.69
C VAL A 55 -9.81 -23.18 14.50
N GLU A 56 -9.10 -23.84 13.57
CA GLU A 56 -7.67 -23.58 13.31
C GLU A 56 -6.84 -23.72 14.60
N ASP A 57 -6.98 -24.86 15.27
CA ASP A 57 -6.32 -25.18 16.54
C ASP A 57 -6.56 -24.13 17.65
N GLY A 58 -7.77 -23.54 17.64
CA GLY A 58 -8.18 -22.55 18.63
C GLY A 58 -7.76 -21.11 18.32
N ARG A 59 -7.02 -20.88 17.21
CA ARG A 59 -6.55 -19.55 16.80
C ARG A 59 -7.63 -18.69 16.15
N GLN A 60 -8.80 -19.26 15.87
CA GLN A 60 -9.96 -18.54 15.39
C GLN A 60 -11.26 -19.17 15.96
N ARG A 61 -12.37 -18.47 15.82
CA ARG A 61 -13.71 -18.94 16.17
C ARG A 61 -14.66 -18.85 14.98
N ARG A 62 -15.59 -19.80 14.90
CA ARG A 62 -16.74 -19.76 13.98
C ARG A 62 -18.05 -19.77 14.75
N LEU A 63 -19.09 -19.20 14.15
CA LEU A 63 -20.44 -19.18 14.70
C LEU A 63 -21.31 -20.22 13.98
N LEU A 64 -21.91 -21.16 14.71
CA LEU A 64 -22.80 -22.19 14.17
C LEU A 64 -24.23 -21.97 14.62
N LEU A 65 -25.20 -22.26 13.75
CA LEU A 65 -26.62 -22.30 14.14
C LEU A 65 -26.92 -23.60 14.91
N THR A 66 -27.43 -23.49 16.14
CA THR A 66 -27.87 -24.64 16.94
C THR A 66 -29.38 -24.86 16.90
N ALA A 67 -30.15 -23.81 16.59
CA ALA A 67 -31.58 -23.91 16.32
C ALA A 67 -31.85 -24.80 15.09
N ASP A 68 -32.97 -25.51 15.07
CA ASP A 68 -33.28 -26.48 13.99
C ASP A 68 -33.36 -25.80 12.61
N PHE A 69 -33.88 -24.58 12.57
CA PHE A 69 -34.03 -23.80 11.33
C PHE A 69 -34.17 -22.31 11.64
N LEU A 70 -33.55 -21.47 10.81
CA LEU A 70 -33.76 -20.02 10.82
C LEU A 70 -34.05 -19.55 9.39
N GLY A 71 -35.27 -19.03 9.17
CA GLY A 71 -35.67 -18.56 7.85
C GLY A 71 -35.02 -17.22 7.49
N LYS A 72 -34.93 -16.93 6.20
CA LYS A 72 -34.55 -15.61 5.71
C LYS A 72 -35.41 -14.50 6.33
N ASP A 73 -34.77 -13.43 6.79
CA ASP A 73 -35.40 -12.25 7.39
C ASP A 73 -36.38 -12.60 8.54
N SER A 74 -36.16 -13.73 9.23
CA SER A 74 -37.10 -14.25 10.22
C SER A 74 -36.89 -13.70 11.64
N ASP A 75 -35.67 -13.31 12.00
CA ASP A 75 -35.34 -12.76 13.32
C ASP A 75 -34.22 -11.72 13.27
N VAL A 76 -34.00 -11.02 14.38
CA VAL A 76 -32.92 -10.04 14.57
C VAL A 76 -32.34 -10.21 15.97
N PHE A 77 -31.03 -10.23 16.08
CA PHE A 77 -30.30 -10.45 17.34
C PHE A 77 -29.49 -9.21 17.69
N LEU A 78 -29.41 -8.91 18.99
CA LEU A 78 -28.54 -7.87 19.53
C LEU A 78 -27.18 -8.47 19.84
N VAL A 79 -26.14 -7.76 19.44
CA VAL A 79 -24.73 -8.09 19.67
C VAL A 79 -24.09 -6.89 20.35
N ASP A 80 -23.45 -7.12 21.49
CA ASP A 80 -22.87 -6.05 22.29
C ASP A 80 -21.49 -5.62 21.76
N HIS A 81 -21.03 -4.43 22.15
CA HIS A 81 -19.70 -3.91 21.82
C HIS A 81 -18.78 -4.15 23.02
N ALA A 82 -18.00 -5.24 22.98
CA ALA A 82 -17.09 -5.61 24.05
C ALA A 82 -16.00 -4.57 24.32
N TRP A 83 -15.61 -3.79 23.31
CA TRP A 83 -14.66 -2.68 23.43
C TRP A 83 -14.96 -1.62 22.38
N THR A 84 -15.04 -0.34 22.79
CA THR A 84 -15.27 0.81 21.91
C THR A 84 -14.22 1.89 22.18
N PHE A 85 -13.57 2.41 21.14
CA PHE A 85 -12.41 3.30 21.30
C PHE A 85 -12.19 4.23 20.10
N ARG A 86 -11.37 5.27 20.33
CA ARG A 86 -10.70 6.02 19.26
C ARG A 86 -9.30 5.46 19.08
N ILE A 87 -8.76 5.48 17.86
CA ILE A 87 -7.49 4.81 17.55
C ILE A 87 -6.32 5.29 18.43
N ASN A 88 -6.27 6.59 18.74
CA ASN A 88 -5.23 7.18 19.60
C ASN A 88 -5.35 6.76 21.07
N ASP A 89 -6.54 6.36 21.51
CA ASP A 89 -6.80 5.96 22.89
C ASP A 89 -6.64 4.44 23.07
N ALA A 90 -6.53 3.67 21.99
CA ALA A 90 -6.56 2.20 22.00
C ALA A 90 -5.48 1.61 22.93
N TYR A 91 -4.23 2.02 22.72
CA TYR A 91 -3.09 1.56 23.52
C TYR A 91 -3.26 1.90 25.00
N LYS A 92 -3.62 3.16 25.29
CA LYS A 92 -3.82 3.66 26.65
C LYS A 92 -4.95 2.91 27.36
N GLN A 93 -6.06 2.66 26.69
CA GLN A 93 -7.18 1.91 27.26
C GLN A 93 -6.81 0.47 27.59
N LEU A 94 -6.11 -0.23 26.69
CA LEU A 94 -5.65 -1.61 26.96
C LEU A 94 -4.69 -1.69 28.15
N GLN A 95 -3.92 -0.64 28.42
CA GLN A 95 -3.04 -0.57 29.58
C GLN A 95 -3.75 -0.18 30.88
N GLU A 96 -4.63 0.82 30.82
CA GLU A 96 -5.17 1.46 32.03
C GLU A 96 -6.50 0.86 32.49
N VAL A 97 -7.28 0.23 31.59
CA VAL A 97 -8.58 -0.37 31.93
C VAL A 97 -8.37 -1.80 32.44
N PRO A 98 -8.64 -2.08 33.73
CA PRO A 98 -8.34 -3.40 34.31
C PRO A 98 -9.12 -4.53 33.62
N GLY A 99 -8.42 -5.61 33.25
CA GLY A 99 -9.03 -6.80 32.66
C GLY A 99 -9.36 -6.68 31.16
N LEU A 100 -9.22 -5.49 30.57
CA LEU A 100 -9.60 -5.28 29.17
C LEU A 100 -8.67 -6.02 28.21
N VAL A 101 -7.35 -5.96 28.44
CA VAL A 101 -6.38 -6.62 27.57
C VAL A 101 -6.51 -8.14 27.62
N GLU A 102 -6.76 -8.73 28.79
CA GLU A 102 -6.97 -10.17 28.95
C GLU A 102 -8.28 -10.61 28.28
N ARG A 103 -9.35 -9.82 28.42
CA ARG A 103 -10.62 -10.08 27.73
C ARG A 103 -10.44 -10.01 26.21
N MET A 104 -9.76 -8.99 25.70
CA MET A 104 -9.51 -8.86 24.26
C MET A 104 -8.58 -9.94 23.74
N ALA A 105 -7.56 -10.34 24.49
CA ALA A 105 -6.69 -11.46 24.14
C ALA A 105 -7.49 -12.76 24.02
N SER A 106 -8.31 -13.07 25.03
CA SER A 106 -9.20 -14.23 24.99
C SER A 106 -10.18 -14.16 23.80
N LEU A 107 -10.81 -13.01 23.57
CA LEU A 107 -11.76 -12.80 22.46
C LEU A 107 -11.11 -12.98 21.08
N MET A 108 -9.88 -12.50 20.92
CA MET A 108 -9.12 -12.51 19.67
C MET A 108 -8.23 -13.75 19.49
N CYS A 109 -8.37 -14.75 20.37
CA CYS A 109 -7.55 -15.97 20.36
C CYS A 109 -6.04 -15.67 20.36
N VAL A 110 -5.63 -14.68 21.15
CA VAL A 110 -4.23 -14.34 21.41
C VAL A 110 -3.84 -14.98 22.74
N ASP A 111 -2.79 -15.80 22.73
CA ASP A 111 -2.36 -16.54 23.93
C ASP A 111 -2.02 -15.61 25.09
N ILE A 112 -2.67 -15.85 26.23
CA ILE A 112 -2.41 -15.11 27.48
C ILE A 112 -1.09 -15.60 28.10
N ASP A 113 -0.75 -16.87 27.89
CA ASP A 113 0.37 -17.57 28.51
C ASP A 113 1.43 -17.98 27.47
N LEU A 114 2.48 -17.17 27.32
CA LEU A 114 3.76 -17.62 26.72
C LEU A 114 4.85 -17.78 27.78
N ASN A 115 4.45 -18.15 29.01
CA ASN A 115 5.36 -18.63 30.07
C ASN A 115 5.07 -20.08 30.48
N SER A 116 4.18 -20.78 29.76
CA SER A 116 3.97 -22.21 29.95
C SER A 116 4.03 -22.88 28.59
N GLU A 117 5.05 -23.72 28.43
CA GLU A 117 5.08 -24.83 27.48
C GLU A 117 3.70 -25.49 27.44
N ALA A 118 2.92 -25.22 26.39
CA ALA A 118 1.67 -25.90 26.14
C ALA A 118 1.92 -26.87 25.00
N GLU A 119 2.23 -28.09 25.41
CA GLU A 119 2.24 -29.28 24.58
C GLU A 119 0.91 -29.39 23.81
N GLU A 120 1.01 -29.66 22.50
CA GLU A 120 -0.14 -30.04 21.69
C GLU A 120 -0.72 -31.38 22.21
N PRO A 121 -2.04 -31.62 22.10
CA PRO A 121 -2.63 -32.86 22.50
C PRO A 121 -2.22 -33.96 21.50
N HIS A 122 -1.17 -34.70 21.83
CA HIS A 122 -0.81 -35.92 21.12
C HIS A 122 -1.96 -36.92 21.19
N ASP A 123 -2.30 -37.45 20.02
CA ASP A 123 -3.26 -38.53 19.80
C ASP A 123 -2.98 -39.68 20.79
N GLU A 124 -3.95 -39.96 21.66
CA GLU A 124 -3.85 -41.01 22.68
C GLU A 124 -3.76 -42.39 22.00
N GLY A 125 -2.54 -42.85 21.71
CA GLY A 125 -2.31 -44.14 21.06
C GLY A 125 -0.97 -44.84 21.34
N ASP A 126 0.15 -44.13 21.50
CA ASP A 126 1.46 -44.73 21.79
C ASP A 126 2.23 -43.85 22.80
N ALA A 127 1.97 -44.03 24.09
CA ALA A 127 2.59 -43.25 25.17
C ALA A 127 4.06 -43.65 25.43
N ASN A 128 4.95 -42.66 25.49
CA ASN A 128 6.30 -42.66 26.10
C ASN A 128 7.34 -43.69 25.59
N LEU A 129 7.47 -43.88 24.27
CA LEU A 129 8.64 -44.60 23.73
C LEU A 129 9.76 -43.62 23.35
N SER A 130 11.00 -43.91 23.74
CA SER A 130 12.16 -43.16 23.27
C SER A 130 12.42 -43.42 21.78
N ALA A 131 13.16 -42.53 21.11
CA ALA A 131 13.52 -42.70 19.70
C ALA A 131 14.21 -44.06 19.43
N GLU A 132 15.05 -44.51 20.36
CA GLU A 132 15.72 -45.82 20.30
C GLU A 132 14.72 -46.97 20.40
N GLU A 133 13.69 -46.86 21.24
CA GLU A 133 12.66 -47.88 21.43
C GLU A 133 11.75 -48.00 20.21
N ILE A 134 11.38 -46.87 19.60
CA ILE A 134 10.61 -46.83 18.34
C ILE A 134 11.42 -47.48 17.22
N VAL A 135 12.69 -47.10 17.07
CA VAL A 135 13.61 -47.69 16.08
C VAL A 135 13.76 -49.19 16.29
N GLU A 136 13.92 -49.67 17.53
CA GLU A 136 14.10 -51.09 17.79
C GLU A 136 12.79 -51.89 17.56
N LYS A 137 11.63 -51.33 17.92
CA LYS A 137 10.30 -51.90 17.64
C LYS A 137 10.10 -52.09 16.13
N GLU A 138 10.41 -51.08 15.33
CA GLU A 138 10.31 -51.16 13.86
C GLU A 138 11.36 -52.08 13.24
N TYR A 139 12.57 -52.12 13.81
CA TYR A 139 13.63 -53.01 13.34
C TYR A 139 13.29 -54.50 13.59
N CYS A 140 12.67 -54.81 14.73
CA CYS A 140 12.13 -56.15 14.99
C CYS A 140 11.08 -56.56 13.95
N LYS A 141 10.16 -55.65 13.56
CA LYS A 141 9.17 -55.91 12.50
C LYS A 141 9.82 -56.19 11.14
N VAL A 142 10.93 -55.51 10.80
CA VAL A 142 11.68 -55.79 9.56
C VAL A 142 12.24 -57.22 9.57
N LYS A 143 12.81 -57.67 10.70
CA LYS A 143 13.31 -59.05 10.82
C LYS A 143 12.22 -60.11 10.67
N GLU A 144 10.99 -59.79 11.07
CA GLU A 144 9.83 -60.70 10.94
C GLU A 144 9.25 -60.74 9.52
N GLN A 145 9.22 -59.60 8.82
CA GLN A 145 8.63 -59.46 7.48
C GLN A 145 9.62 -59.66 6.32
N GLY A 146 10.92 -59.75 6.61
CA GLY A 146 12.02 -59.95 5.66
C GLY A 146 12.83 -58.68 5.39
N ASP A 147 14.13 -58.84 5.09
CA ASP A 147 15.10 -57.75 4.86
C ASP A 147 14.78 -56.88 3.62
N ASP A 148 13.90 -57.38 2.75
CA ASP A 148 13.42 -56.64 1.59
C ASP A 148 12.28 -55.64 1.89
N SER A 149 11.81 -55.57 3.15
CA SER A 149 10.67 -54.76 3.55
C SER A 149 11.00 -53.26 3.60
N VAL A 150 10.25 -52.46 2.84
CA VAL A 150 10.35 -50.99 2.86
C VAL A 150 9.72 -50.41 4.13
N ARG A 151 10.22 -49.26 4.59
CA ARG A 151 9.77 -48.63 5.84
C ARG A 151 9.52 -47.14 5.70
N TRP A 152 8.66 -46.66 6.61
CA TRP A 152 8.37 -45.27 6.93
C TRP A 152 8.65 -45.11 8.41
N LEU A 153 9.44 -44.10 8.79
CA LEU A 153 9.81 -43.88 10.18
C LEU A 153 9.49 -42.45 10.60
N GLU A 154 8.67 -42.32 11.63
CA GLU A 154 8.26 -41.06 12.24
C GLU A 154 8.96 -40.92 13.59
N LEU A 155 9.93 -40.01 13.66
CA LEU A 155 10.69 -39.68 14.85
C LEU A 155 10.51 -38.18 15.14
N GLU A 156 9.27 -37.77 15.38
CA GLU A 156 8.90 -36.36 15.56
C GLU A 156 8.85 -35.97 17.03
N ASP A 157 9.37 -34.79 17.38
CA ASP A 157 9.27 -34.21 18.73
C ASP A 157 9.85 -35.09 19.86
N LEU A 158 10.84 -35.95 19.54
CA LEU A 158 11.47 -36.89 20.47
C LEU A 158 12.75 -36.36 21.14
N GLU A 159 12.97 -35.04 21.06
CA GLU A 159 14.18 -34.37 21.55
C GLU A 159 15.52 -34.91 20.98
N ILE A 160 15.52 -35.50 19.79
CA ILE A 160 16.71 -36.09 19.17
C ILE A 160 17.74 -34.99 18.91
N ASN A 161 18.93 -35.12 19.49
CA ASN A 161 20.09 -34.28 19.18
C ASN A 161 21.04 -34.99 18.21
N ASP A 162 22.13 -34.33 17.82
CA ASP A 162 23.12 -34.87 16.89
C ASP A 162 23.70 -36.23 17.33
N ASP A 163 23.99 -36.40 18.62
CA ASP A 163 24.57 -37.65 19.16
C ASP A 163 23.57 -38.81 19.12
N ILE A 164 22.31 -38.55 19.49
CA ILE A 164 21.23 -39.52 19.45
C ILE A 164 21.00 -39.98 18.01
N LEU A 165 20.90 -39.05 17.06
CA LEU A 165 20.66 -39.35 15.64
C LEU A 165 21.70 -40.31 15.06
N VAL A 166 22.99 -40.15 15.40
CA VAL A 166 24.06 -41.06 14.97
C VAL A 166 23.92 -42.43 15.63
N SER A 167 23.54 -42.47 16.90
CA SER A 167 23.42 -43.71 17.68
C SER A 167 22.28 -44.62 17.21
N LEU A 168 21.25 -44.07 16.56
CA LEU A 168 20.12 -44.85 16.03
C LEU A 168 20.52 -45.81 14.90
N ASP A 169 21.65 -45.56 14.22
CA ASP A 169 22.20 -46.41 13.15
C ASP A 169 21.15 -46.77 12.07
N LEU A 170 20.32 -45.78 11.71
CA LEU A 170 19.24 -45.94 10.74
C LEU A 170 19.67 -46.57 9.40
N PRO A 171 20.85 -46.22 8.81
CA PRO A 171 21.26 -46.78 7.53
C PRO A 171 21.52 -48.29 7.57
N SER A 172 22.04 -48.79 8.69
CA SER A 172 22.31 -50.23 8.86
C SER A 172 21.05 -51.00 9.23
N LYS A 173 20.15 -50.40 10.03
CA LYS A 173 18.89 -51.02 10.46
C LYS A 173 17.80 -51.00 9.39
N PHE A 174 17.74 -49.95 8.58
CA PHE A 174 16.71 -49.73 7.57
C PHE A 174 17.31 -49.34 6.20
N PRO A 175 18.04 -50.27 5.52
CA PRO A 175 18.69 -49.97 4.24
C PRO A 175 17.72 -49.64 3.10
N LYS A 176 16.43 -50.00 3.24
CA LYS A 176 15.33 -49.71 2.29
C LYS A 176 14.31 -48.69 2.82
N LEU A 177 14.71 -47.80 3.73
CA LEU A 177 13.86 -46.74 4.24
C LEU A 177 13.45 -45.80 3.11
N LEU A 178 12.14 -45.55 2.96
CA LEU A 178 11.57 -44.67 1.93
C LEU A 178 11.21 -43.30 2.47
N ALA A 179 10.77 -43.21 3.72
CA ALA A 179 10.33 -41.96 4.34
C ALA A 179 10.89 -41.85 5.76
N LEU A 180 11.46 -40.70 6.09
CA LEU A 180 12.00 -40.39 7.41
C LEU A 180 11.53 -39.01 7.85
N SER A 181 10.79 -38.94 8.94
CA SER A 181 10.50 -37.68 9.61
C SER A 181 11.33 -37.54 10.87
N LEU A 182 12.04 -36.42 10.97
CA LEU A 182 12.82 -35.96 12.14
C LEU A 182 12.33 -34.58 12.58
N ARG A 183 11.07 -34.25 12.28
CA ARG A 183 10.46 -32.95 12.57
C ARG A 183 10.53 -32.61 14.07
N GLY A 184 10.79 -31.34 14.40
CA GLY A 184 10.67 -30.82 15.78
C GLY A 184 11.71 -31.35 16.78
N ASN A 185 12.87 -31.79 16.30
CA ASN A 185 13.95 -32.27 17.15
C ASN A 185 15.02 -31.20 17.42
N LYS A 186 16.07 -31.56 18.16
CA LYS A 186 17.16 -30.67 18.61
C LYS A 186 18.43 -30.83 17.77
N ILE A 187 18.31 -31.16 16.48
CA ILE A 187 19.44 -31.42 15.57
C ILE A 187 20.05 -30.08 15.13
N GLN A 188 21.38 -29.93 15.28
CA GLN A 188 22.07 -28.68 14.97
C GLN A 188 23.08 -28.81 13.82
N SER A 189 23.67 -29.99 13.60
CA SER A 189 24.77 -30.16 12.66
C SER A 189 24.33 -30.68 11.29
N SER A 190 24.51 -29.86 10.26
CA SER A 190 24.34 -30.24 8.85
C SER A 190 25.17 -31.47 8.47
N LYS A 191 26.41 -31.57 8.98
CA LYS A 191 27.31 -32.70 8.76
C LYS A 191 26.75 -34.01 9.33
N THR A 192 26.14 -33.97 10.50
CA THR A 192 25.56 -35.15 11.16
C THR A 192 24.35 -35.66 10.38
N VAL A 193 23.44 -34.77 9.99
CA VAL A 193 22.30 -35.10 9.11
C VAL A 193 22.79 -35.79 7.85
N LEU A 194 23.80 -35.20 7.18
CA LEU A 194 24.37 -35.78 5.97
C LEU A 194 25.01 -37.15 6.21
N GLN A 195 25.73 -37.34 7.32
CA GLN A 195 26.33 -38.64 7.65
C GLN A 195 25.29 -39.76 7.77
N VAL A 196 24.11 -39.46 8.33
CA VAL A 196 23.05 -40.46 8.51
C VAL A 196 22.24 -40.62 7.22
N VAL A 197 21.71 -39.53 6.70
CA VAL A 197 20.77 -39.54 5.57
C VAL A 197 21.44 -39.94 4.25
N ALA A 198 22.67 -39.50 3.98
CA ALA A 198 23.34 -39.81 2.70
C ALA A 198 23.63 -41.31 2.51
N ASN A 199 23.63 -42.09 3.58
CA ASN A 199 23.84 -43.54 3.52
C ASN A 199 22.54 -44.32 3.21
N ILE A 200 21.38 -43.66 3.19
CA ILE A 200 20.07 -44.24 2.90
C ILE A 200 19.69 -43.90 1.45
N LYS A 201 20.19 -44.69 0.48
CA LYS A 201 20.02 -44.38 -0.95
C LYS A 201 18.58 -44.55 -1.48
N SER A 202 17.73 -45.28 -0.75
CA SER A 202 16.32 -45.51 -1.10
C SER A 202 15.38 -44.37 -0.67
N LEU A 203 15.87 -43.39 0.08
CA LEU A 203 15.02 -42.37 0.70
C LEU A 203 14.32 -41.51 -0.36
N ARG A 204 12.99 -41.47 -0.31
CA ARG A 204 12.09 -40.68 -1.17
C ARG A 204 11.51 -39.46 -0.45
N ALA A 205 11.39 -39.49 0.87
CA ALA A 205 10.93 -38.34 1.65
C ALA A 205 11.75 -38.12 2.92
N LEU A 206 12.06 -36.85 3.21
CA LEU A 206 12.75 -36.41 4.41
C LEU A 206 12.10 -35.14 4.99
N TRP A 207 11.77 -35.16 6.27
CA TRP A 207 11.31 -33.98 7.01
C TRP A 207 12.27 -33.64 8.14
N LEU A 208 12.79 -32.40 8.12
CA LEU A 208 13.69 -31.80 9.11
C LEU A 208 13.10 -30.50 9.68
N ASN A 209 11.86 -30.13 9.31
CA ASN A 209 11.20 -28.91 9.75
C ASN A 209 11.30 -28.74 11.28
N TYR A 210 11.42 -27.50 11.75
CA TYR A 210 11.51 -27.17 13.19
C TYR A 210 12.73 -27.76 13.91
N ASN A 211 13.84 -27.96 13.20
CA ASN A 211 15.14 -28.26 13.81
C ASN A 211 16.09 -27.04 13.70
N PRO A 212 16.92 -26.77 14.72
CA PRO A 212 17.91 -25.68 14.69
C PRO A 212 18.86 -25.70 13.48
N VAL A 213 19.14 -26.88 12.91
CA VAL A 213 19.99 -27.03 11.71
C VAL A 213 19.50 -26.19 10.53
N LEU A 214 18.19 -25.90 10.43
CA LEU A 214 17.61 -25.09 9.37
C LEU A 214 17.68 -23.58 9.63
N GLU A 215 17.98 -23.14 10.86
CA GLU A 215 18.05 -21.72 11.26
C GLU A 215 19.44 -21.10 11.02
N THR A 216 20.46 -21.94 10.78
CA THR A 216 21.87 -21.53 10.72
C THR A 216 22.27 -20.79 9.43
N GLY A 217 21.35 -20.61 8.48
CA GLY A 217 21.59 -19.85 7.24
C GLY A 217 22.52 -20.55 6.23
N GLU A 218 22.77 -21.86 6.39
CA GLU A 218 23.51 -22.67 5.43
C GLU A 218 22.64 -22.97 4.20
N ASN A 219 22.51 -22.01 3.27
CA ASN A 219 21.76 -22.14 2.00
C ASN A 219 22.19 -23.34 1.10
N TYR A 220 23.19 -24.13 1.49
CA TYR A 220 23.72 -25.26 0.74
C TYR A 220 23.26 -26.62 1.26
N LEU A 221 22.60 -26.70 2.43
CA LEU A 221 22.23 -28.00 3.02
C LEU A 221 21.28 -28.80 2.12
N GLU A 222 20.24 -28.14 1.60
CA GLU A 222 19.28 -28.75 0.68
C GLU A 222 19.97 -29.26 -0.58
N ASP A 223 20.78 -28.44 -1.24
CA ASP A 223 21.55 -28.81 -2.43
C ASP A 223 22.44 -30.05 -2.18
N ILE A 224 23.10 -30.10 -1.02
CA ILE A 224 23.98 -31.22 -0.66
C ILE A 224 23.16 -32.49 -0.36
N ILE A 225 22.00 -32.40 0.30
CA ILE A 225 21.10 -33.54 0.52
C ILE A 225 20.60 -34.07 -0.82
N LEU A 226 20.12 -33.20 -1.71
CA LEU A 226 19.63 -33.57 -3.04
C LEU A 226 20.70 -34.22 -3.92
N LEU A 227 21.97 -33.80 -3.77
CA LEU A 227 23.11 -34.42 -4.45
C LEU A 227 23.40 -35.83 -3.93
N ASN A 228 23.24 -36.07 -2.62
CA ASN A 228 23.61 -37.33 -1.98
C ASN A 228 22.47 -38.36 -1.91
N CYS A 229 21.22 -37.91 -2.00
CA CYS A 229 20.00 -38.73 -1.98
C CYS A 229 19.29 -38.63 -3.35
N PRO A 230 19.71 -39.44 -4.34
CA PRO A 230 19.30 -39.24 -5.73
C PRO A 230 17.83 -39.55 -6.01
N GLU A 231 17.17 -40.36 -5.16
CA GLU A 231 15.76 -40.77 -5.24
C GLU A 231 14.83 -39.89 -4.39
N LEU A 232 15.36 -38.84 -3.74
CA LEU A 232 14.56 -37.98 -2.85
C LEU A 232 13.57 -37.16 -3.68
N GLU A 233 12.27 -37.40 -3.47
CA GLU A 233 11.16 -36.72 -4.14
C GLU A 233 10.52 -35.63 -3.27
N ILE A 234 10.58 -35.77 -1.94
CA ILE A 234 10.05 -34.81 -0.97
C ILE A 234 11.13 -34.41 0.04
N TYR A 235 11.33 -33.11 0.22
CA TYR A 235 12.18 -32.54 1.26
C TYR A 235 11.43 -31.42 1.99
N ASN A 236 11.28 -31.53 3.31
CA ASN A 236 10.58 -30.54 4.15
C ASN A 236 9.21 -30.13 3.59
N SER A 237 8.41 -31.12 3.18
CA SER A 237 7.09 -30.96 2.55
C SER A 237 7.06 -30.30 1.16
N HIS A 238 8.23 -29.95 0.59
CA HIS A 238 8.39 -29.47 -0.79
C HIS A 238 8.78 -30.61 -1.73
N PHE A 239 8.39 -30.50 -2.99
CA PHE A 239 8.80 -31.40 -4.05
C PHE A 239 10.18 -31.01 -4.56
N THR A 240 11.06 -31.99 -4.67
CA THR A 240 12.37 -31.80 -5.29
C THR A 240 12.21 -31.76 -6.82
N PRO A 241 13.21 -31.28 -7.59
CA PRO A 241 13.16 -31.34 -9.06
C PRO A 241 13.01 -32.75 -9.65
N LYS A 242 13.12 -33.80 -8.83
CA LYS A 242 13.01 -35.22 -9.23
C LYS A 242 11.72 -35.88 -8.76
N TYR A 243 10.78 -35.12 -8.21
CA TYR A 243 9.50 -35.68 -7.77
C TYR A 243 8.81 -36.46 -8.91
N GLY A 244 8.17 -37.56 -8.54
CA GLY A 244 7.64 -38.52 -9.50
C GLY A 244 6.43 -39.27 -8.94
N HIS A 245 6.37 -40.57 -9.24
CA HIS A 245 5.19 -41.38 -8.91
C HIS A 245 4.98 -41.53 -7.40
N TRP A 246 6.05 -41.49 -6.59
CA TRP A 246 5.91 -41.69 -5.16
C TRP A 246 5.33 -40.44 -4.48
N ALA A 247 5.89 -39.26 -4.75
CA ALA A 247 5.40 -38.01 -4.17
C ALA A 247 3.97 -37.68 -4.60
N LEU A 248 3.62 -37.91 -5.87
CA LEU A 248 2.25 -37.74 -6.36
C LEU A 248 1.30 -38.76 -5.75
N GLY A 249 1.73 -40.01 -5.59
CA GLY A 249 0.93 -41.04 -4.92
C GLY A 249 0.73 -40.75 -3.43
N PHE A 250 1.73 -40.19 -2.76
CA PHE A 250 1.62 -39.74 -1.36
C PHE A 250 0.57 -38.64 -1.23
N CYS A 251 0.64 -37.59 -2.05
CA CYS A 251 -0.39 -36.53 -2.05
C CYS A 251 -1.78 -37.04 -2.50
N GLY A 252 -1.83 -38.10 -3.29
CA GLY A 252 -3.06 -38.78 -3.71
C GLY A 252 -3.60 -39.82 -2.72
N GLY A 253 -2.97 -39.99 -1.56
CA GLY A 253 -3.39 -40.95 -0.52
C GLY A 253 -3.15 -42.42 -0.84
N LEU A 254 -2.25 -42.73 -1.80
CA LEU A 254 -1.87 -44.11 -2.16
C LEU A 254 -0.76 -44.69 -1.27
N TYR A 255 0.07 -43.81 -0.71
CA TYR A 255 1.18 -44.18 0.16
C TYR A 255 1.04 -43.46 1.50
N ASP A 256 1.22 -44.21 2.58
CA ASP A 256 1.22 -43.74 3.96
C ASP A 256 2.17 -44.62 4.80
N ALA A 257 2.25 -44.37 6.10
CA ALA A 257 3.10 -45.15 7.01
C ALA A 257 2.76 -46.66 7.03
N SER A 258 1.52 -47.03 6.74
CA SER A 258 1.06 -48.43 6.69
C SER A 258 1.38 -49.12 5.36
N ASN A 259 1.51 -48.35 4.28
CA ASN A 259 1.80 -48.81 2.93
C ASN A 259 2.88 -47.97 2.20
N PRO A 260 4.12 -47.92 2.71
CA PRO A 260 5.14 -46.99 2.20
C PRO A 260 5.62 -47.29 0.77
N GLY A 261 5.51 -48.54 0.30
CA GLY A 261 6.00 -48.96 -1.02
C GLY A 261 4.93 -49.45 -2.01
N GLY A 262 3.67 -49.58 -1.59
CA GLY A 262 2.63 -50.23 -2.39
C GLY A 262 2.80 -51.75 -2.44
N SER A 263 1.76 -52.53 -2.09
CA SER A 263 1.77 -53.99 -2.20
C SER A 263 1.80 -54.45 -3.67
N CYS A 264 2.96 -54.98 -4.12
CA CYS A 264 3.22 -55.81 -5.31
C CYS A 264 2.73 -55.35 -6.71
N GLU A 265 3.69 -55.22 -7.63
CA GLU A 265 3.61 -55.40 -9.10
C GLU A 265 2.30 -55.02 -9.83
N SER A 266 2.08 -53.72 -10.05
CA SER A 266 1.47 -53.26 -11.30
C SER A 266 1.97 -51.86 -11.63
N ASP A 267 2.39 -51.67 -12.89
CA ASP A 267 3.05 -50.47 -13.41
C ASP A 267 2.12 -49.23 -13.51
N ASN A 268 0.89 -49.28 -12.99
CA ASN A 268 -0.17 -48.30 -13.26
C ASN A 268 -0.75 -47.68 -11.96
N ARG A 269 0.09 -47.19 -11.05
CA ARG A 269 -0.32 -46.86 -9.67
C ARG A 269 -1.17 -45.59 -9.54
N LEU A 270 -0.91 -44.57 -10.35
CA LEU A 270 -1.59 -43.26 -10.23
C LEU A 270 -2.97 -43.25 -10.91
N GLN A 271 -3.34 -44.30 -11.64
CA GLN A 271 -4.58 -44.34 -12.44
C GLN A 271 -5.86 -44.33 -11.61
N SER A 272 -5.76 -44.59 -10.30
CA SER A 272 -6.89 -44.58 -9.36
C SER A 272 -7.15 -43.23 -8.71
N ILE A 273 -6.25 -42.25 -8.87
CA ILE A 273 -6.34 -40.94 -8.23
C ILE A 273 -7.42 -40.09 -8.92
N THR A 274 -8.44 -39.70 -8.16
CA THR A 274 -9.52 -38.80 -8.61
C THR A 274 -9.38 -37.38 -8.07
N SER A 275 -8.64 -37.20 -6.99
CA SER A 275 -8.40 -35.93 -6.29
C SER A 275 -6.94 -35.83 -5.91
N LEU A 276 -6.29 -34.71 -6.24
CA LEU A 276 -4.88 -34.50 -5.94
C LEU A 276 -4.64 -33.08 -5.41
N ASP A 277 -4.17 -32.99 -4.17
CA ASP A 277 -3.75 -31.72 -3.57
C ASP A 277 -2.24 -31.57 -3.64
N LEU A 278 -1.79 -30.66 -4.50
CA LEU A 278 -0.38 -30.29 -4.65
C LEU A 278 -0.10 -28.88 -4.13
N SER A 279 -0.96 -28.33 -3.27
CA SER A 279 -0.78 -26.98 -2.77
C SER A 279 0.49 -26.82 -1.92
N ASN A 280 1.18 -25.69 -2.07
CA ASN A 280 2.38 -25.30 -1.32
C ASN A 280 3.52 -26.35 -1.37
N ARG A 281 3.70 -27.00 -2.53
CA ARG A 281 4.72 -28.04 -2.72
C ARG A 281 5.99 -27.50 -3.39
N GLY A 282 6.12 -26.19 -3.63
CA GLY A 282 7.30 -25.62 -4.28
C GLY A 282 7.50 -26.08 -5.73
N ILE A 283 6.42 -26.42 -6.43
CA ILE A 283 6.51 -26.95 -7.80
C ILE A 283 6.82 -25.81 -8.78
N HIS A 284 7.99 -25.87 -9.41
CA HIS A 284 8.40 -24.97 -10.50
C HIS A 284 7.98 -25.46 -11.89
N ASN A 285 7.92 -26.78 -12.07
CA ASN A 285 7.52 -27.44 -13.30
C ASN A 285 6.55 -28.58 -13.03
N LEU A 286 5.29 -28.41 -13.44
CA LEU A 286 4.23 -29.41 -13.26
C LEU A 286 4.32 -30.55 -14.28
N ILE A 287 4.92 -30.31 -15.45
CA ILE A 287 4.94 -31.25 -16.57
C ILE A 287 6.09 -32.24 -16.37
N THR A 288 5.78 -33.36 -15.73
CA THR A 288 6.71 -34.49 -15.56
C THR A 288 6.18 -35.72 -16.29
N MET A 289 7.00 -36.79 -16.36
CA MET A 289 6.50 -38.08 -16.87
C MET A 289 5.41 -38.67 -15.97
N ALA A 290 5.48 -38.42 -14.66
CA ALA A 290 4.56 -39.00 -13.67
C ALA A 290 3.24 -38.23 -13.56
N PHE A 291 3.27 -36.89 -13.66
CA PHE A 291 2.05 -36.08 -13.70
C PHE A 291 1.60 -35.93 -15.15
N SER A 292 0.79 -36.87 -15.66
CA SER A 292 0.27 -36.80 -17.03
C SER A 292 -1.14 -37.36 -17.17
N PRO A 293 -1.90 -36.97 -18.23
CA PRO A 293 -3.22 -37.53 -18.48
C PRO A 293 -3.24 -39.04 -18.73
N LEU A 294 -2.09 -39.63 -19.12
CA LEU A 294 -1.95 -41.08 -19.32
C LEU A 294 -1.82 -41.83 -17.98
N GLU A 295 -1.08 -41.25 -17.04
CA GLU A 295 -0.87 -41.83 -15.70
C GLU A 295 -2.07 -41.59 -14.77
N MET A 296 -2.81 -40.49 -14.97
CA MET A 296 -3.95 -40.08 -14.14
C MET A 296 -5.21 -39.78 -14.98
N PRO A 297 -5.77 -40.78 -15.69
CA PRO A 297 -6.86 -40.57 -16.64
C PRO A 297 -8.19 -40.12 -16.00
N ILE A 298 -8.41 -40.38 -14.70
CA ILE A 298 -9.66 -40.09 -13.99
C ILE A 298 -9.54 -38.92 -13.00
N LEU A 299 -8.45 -38.15 -13.03
CA LEU A 299 -8.27 -37.00 -12.15
C LEU A 299 -9.38 -35.96 -12.39
N SER A 300 -10.12 -35.63 -11.33
CA SER A 300 -11.29 -34.77 -11.37
C SER A 300 -11.16 -33.49 -10.55
N TYR A 301 -10.33 -33.52 -9.51
CA TYR A 301 -9.99 -32.38 -8.67
C TYR A 301 -8.47 -32.21 -8.61
N LEU A 302 -8.00 -30.96 -8.73
CA LEU A 302 -6.58 -30.61 -8.62
C LEU A 302 -6.40 -29.30 -7.86
N ASN A 303 -5.52 -29.30 -6.86
CA ASN A 303 -5.08 -28.08 -6.17
C ASN A 303 -3.61 -27.77 -6.49
N LEU A 304 -3.35 -26.58 -7.02
CA LEU A 304 -2.00 -26.08 -7.37
C LEU A 304 -1.62 -24.80 -6.62
N ARG A 305 -2.42 -24.35 -5.65
CA ARG A 305 -2.19 -23.07 -4.94
C ARG A 305 -0.85 -23.03 -4.22
N GLY A 306 -0.23 -21.86 -4.16
CA GLY A 306 1.05 -21.64 -3.49
C GLY A 306 2.27 -22.22 -4.22
N ASN A 307 2.13 -22.67 -5.47
CA ASN A 307 3.26 -23.14 -6.28
C ASN A 307 3.74 -22.06 -7.26
N PRO A 308 5.06 -21.87 -7.45
CA PRO A 308 5.59 -20.89 -8.39
C PRO A 308 5.24 -21.15 -9.86
N LEU A 309 5.37 -22.41 -10.32
CA LEU A 309 5.07 -22.87 -11.68
C LEU A 309 5.62 -21.95 -12.79
N ASP A 310 6.82 -21.44 -12.61
CA ASP A 310 7.46 -20.38 -13.41
C ASP A 310 8.37 -20.90 -14.54
N GLU A 311 8.63 -22.20 -14.63
CA GLU A 311 9.42 -22.80 -15.72
C GLU A 311 8.63 -23.00 -17.03
N ILE A 312 7.30 -22.92 -16.98
CA ILE A 312 6.42 -23.15 -18.13
C ILE A 312 5.57 -21.90 -18.37
N SER A 313 5.35 -21.54 -19.64
CA SER A 313 4.44 -20.45 -19.97
C SER A 313 2.99 -20.76 -19.56
N VAL A 314 2.22 -19.72 -19.24
CA VAL A 314 0.78 -19.82 -18.91
C VAL A 314 0.02 -20.63 -19.97
N ASP A 315 0.19 -20.31 -21.25
CA ASP A 315 -0.43 -21.04 -22.37
C ASP A 315 -0.02 -22.52 -22.41
N GLY A 316 1.24 -22.81 -22.04
CA GLY A 316 1.77 -24.17 -21.97
C GLY A 316 1.09 -24.97 -20.86
N LEU A 317 0.97 -24.40 -19.66
CA LEU A 317 0.31 -25.03 -18.52
C LEU A 317 -1.19 -25.25 -18.79
N LEU A 318 -1.90 -24.23 -19.27
CA LEU A 318 -3.34 -24.34 -19.60
C LEU A 318 -3.58 -25.39 -20.68
N LYS A 319 -2.75 -25.42 -21.73
CA LYS A 319 -2.84 -26.44 -22.78
C LYS A 319 -2.57 -27.84 -22.23
N TYR A 320 -1.65 -27.98 -21.28
CA TYR A 320 -1.34 -29.26 -20.64
C TYR A 320 -2.50 -29.75 -19.77
N LEU A 321 -3.02 -28.88 -18.89
CA LEU A 321 -4.15 -29.16 -18.01
C LEU A 321 -5.42 -29.52 -18.81
N LYS A 322 -5.62 -28.92 -19.99
CA LYS A 322 -6.70 -29.28 -20.91
C LYS A 322 -6.67 -30.74 -21.36
N GLY A 323 -5.53 -31.41 -21.26
CA GLY A 323 -5.39 -32.84 -21.54
C GLY A 323 -6.10 -33.75 -20.51
N PHE A 324 -6.33 -33.27 -19.29
CA PHE A 324 -7.06 -33.99 -18.24
C PHE A 324 -8.57 -33.85 -18.46
N VAL A 325 -9.13 -34.72 -19.29
CA VAL A 325 -10.54 -34.60 -19.74
C VAL A 325 -11.58 -34.67 -18.61
N ASN A 326 -11.23 -35.31 -17.48
CA ASN A 326 -12.11 -35.47 -16.32
C ASN A 326 -11.94 -34.37 -15.26
N LEU A 327 -10.99 -33.43 -15.45
CA LEU A 327 -10.75 -32.35 -14.50
C LEU A 327 -11.94 -31.38 -14.52
N THR A 328 -12.70 -31.38 -13.42
CA THR A 328 -13.92 -30.57 -13.25
C THR A 328 -13.79 -29.55 -12.14
N ALA A 329 -12.84 -29.71 -11.22
CA ALA A 329 -12.56 -28.77 -10.15
C ALA A 329 -11.06 -28.44 -10.11
N LEU A 330 -10.74 -27.15 -10.09
CA LEU A 330 -9.36 -26.66 -10.05
C LEU A 330 -9.21 -25.58 -8.98
N GLU A 331 -8.16 -25.67 -8.18
CA GLU A 331 -7.76 -24.62 -7.25
C GLU A 331 -6.38 -24.08 -7.63
N VAL A 332 -6.30 -22.77 -7.89
CA VAL A 332 -5.08 -22.05 -8.29
C VAL A 332 -5.06 -20.64 -7.71
N ASP A 333 -3.87 -20.06 -7.60
CA ASP A 333 -3.74 -18.63 -7.27
C ASP A 333 -4.21 -17.81 -8.48
N ILE A 334 -5.13 -16.87 -8.25
CA ILE A 334 -5.59 -15.92 -9.26
C ILE A 334 -5.46 -14.53 -8.66
N PRO A 335 -4.63 -13.66 -9.23
CA PRO A 335 -3.72 -13.91 -10.34
C PRO A 335 -2.51 -14.77 -9.92
N GLY A 336 -2.05 -15.63 -10.81
CA GLY A 336 -1.01 -16.61 -10.51
C GLY A 336 -0.49 -17.33 -11.75
N PRO A 337 0.07 -18.54 -11.61
CA PRO A 337 0.79 -19.19 -12.71
C PRO A 337 -0.07 -19.61 -13.89
N LEU A 338 -1.39 -19.70 -13.72
CA LEU A 338 -2.34 -19.98 -14.80
C LEU A 338 -2.95 -18.72 -15.43
N GLY A 339 -2.58 -17.52 -15.00
CA GLY A 339 -3.03 -16.27 -15.60
C GLY A 339 -3.50 -15.24 -14.58
N GLU A 340 -3.91 -14.08 -15.10
CA GLU A 340 -4.35 -12.94 -14.29
C GLU A 340 -5.86 -12.90 -14.04
N ASN A 341 -6.64 -13.73 -14.75
CA ASN A 341 -8.10 -13.66 -14.80
C ASN A 341 -8.73 -15.06 -14.74
N ALA A 342 -9.69 -15.23 -13.84
CA ALA A 342 -10.48 -16.46 -13.73
C ALA A 342 -11.27 -16.81 -15.00
N VAL A 343 -11.78 -15.80 -15.73
CA VAL A 343 -12.53 -16.01 -16.98
C VAL A 343 -11.63 -16.65 -18.04
N ASP A 344 -10.41 -16.15 -18.22
CA ASP A 344 -9.46 -16.67 -19.20
C ASP A 344 -9.09 -18.14 -18.91
N ILE A 345 -8.94 -18.49 -17.63
CA ILE A 345 -8.69 -19.87 -17.18
C ILE A 345 -9.87 -20.78 -17.54
N ILE A 346 -11.10 -20.33 -17.27
CA ILE A 346 -12.34 -21.09 -17.58
C ILE A 346 -12.50 -21.28 -19.09
N GLU A 347 -12.24 -20.23 -19.89
CA GLU A 347 -12.29 -20.32 -21.35
C GLU A 347 -11.24 -21.29 -21.91
N ALA A 348 -10.05 -21.33 -21.31
CA ALA A 348 -9.00 -22.27 -21.69
C ALA A 348 -9.32 -23.73 -21.28
N LEU A 349 -10.01 -23.92 -20.14
CA LEU A 349 -10.35 -25.20 -19.52
C LEU A 349 -11.88 -25.41 -19.43
N PRO A 350 -12.57 -25.67 -20.55
CA PRO A 350 -14.04 -25.65 -20.63
C PRO A 350 -14.75 -26.78 -19.86
N ASN A 351 -14.01 -27.80 -19.39
CA ASN A 351 -14.58 -28.89 -18.59
C ASN A 351 -14.71 -28.53 -17.10
N LEU A 352 -14.15 -27.39 -16.66
CA LEU A 352 -14.25 -26.94 -15.28
C LEU A 352 -15.69 -26.55 -14.93
N CYS A 353 -16.18 -27.17 -13.86
CA CYS A 353 -17.42 -26.84 -13.18
C CYS A 353 -17.16 -25.94 -11.97
N LEU A 354 -16.02 -26.12 -11.31
CA LEU A 354 -15.58 -25.36 -10.14
C LEU A 354 -14.16 -24.79 -10.36
N LEU A 355 -13.97 -23.51 -10.05
CA LEU A 355 -12.66 -22.86 -9.99
C LEU A 355 -12.56 -22.16 -8.65
N ASN A 356 -11.53 -22.49 -7.85
CA ASN A 356 -11.36 -21.99 -6.48
C ASN A 356 -12.65 -22.10 -5.66
N GLY A 357 -13.34 -23.25 -5.75
CA GLY A 357 -14.60 -23.55 -5.07
C GLY A 357 -15.85 -22.81 -5.56
N LEU A 358 -15.74 -21.89 -6.52
CA LEU A 358 -16.88 -21.18 -7.13
C LEU A 358 -17.32 -21.84 -8.45
N THR A 359 -18.64 -21.84 -8.70
CA THR A 359 -19.21 -22.36 -9.96
C THR A 359 -18.81 -21.49 -11.13
N THR A 360 -18.35 -22.08 -12.23
CA THR A 360 -17.91 -21.35 -13.42
C THR A 360 -18.99 -20.46 -14.02
N SER A 361 -20.27 -20.84 -13.94
CA SER A 361 -21.40 -19.99 -14.35
C SER A 361 -21.49 -18.69 -13.55
N LYS A 362 -21.29 -18.74 -12.23
CA LYS A 362 -21.32 -17.55 -11.35
C LYS A 362 -20.14 -16.62 -11.67
N ILE A 363 -18.97 -17.18 -11.94
CA ILE A 363 -17.77 -16.40 -12.30
C ILE A 363 -18.04 -15.63 -13.60
N LEU A 364 -18.55 -16.32 -14.64
CA LEU A 364 -18.90 -15.72 -15.93
C LEU A 364 -20.04 -14.69 -15.84
N GLU A 365 -21.02 -14.87 -14.95
CA GLU A 365 -22.11 -13.91 -14.71
C GLU A 365 -21.66 -12.66 -13.95
N SER A 366 -20.68 -12.81 -13.05
CA SER A 366 -20.21 -11.74 -12.17
C SER A 366 -19.11 -10.86 -12.76
N ASP A 367 -18.47 -11.30 -13.86
CA ASP A 367 -17.29 -10.67 -14.46
C ASP A 367 -16.15 -10.41 -13.43
N LYS A 368 -16.14 -11.17 -12.33
CA LYS A 368 -15.13 -11.07 -11.26
C LYS A 368 -13.80 -11.64 -11.77
N SER A 369 -12.79 -10.79 -11.88
CA SER A 369 -11.43 -11.16 -12.32
C SER A 369 -10.68 -12.02 -11.29
N VAL A 370 -11.01 -11.88 -10.00
CA VAL A 370 -10.39 -12.59 -8.88
C VAL A 370 -11.48 -13.35 -8.13
N VAL A 371 -11.29 -14.66 -8.03
CA VAL A 371 -12.25 -15.62 -7.48
C VAL A 371 -11.66 -16.16 -6.19
N ASP A 372 -12.31 -15.86 -5.06
CA ASP A 372 -11.96 -16.51 -3.82
C ASP A 372 -13.13 -17.13 -3.09
N SER A 373 -13.04 -18.44 -2.89
CA SER A 373 -13.76 -19.10 -1.81
C SER A 373 -12.84 -19.78 -0.80
N MET A 374 -11.51 -19.64 -0.91
CA MET A 374 -10.57 -20.36 -0.02
C MET A 374 -9.26 -19.59 0.21
N LEU A 375 -9.36 -18.29 0.44
CA LEU A 375 -8.22 -17.47 0.83
C LEU A 375 -7.82 -17.85 2.24
N LYS A 376 -6.54 -18.17 2.48
CA LYS A 376 -6.09 -18.56 3.82
C LYS A 376 -6.28 -17.36 4.76
N PRO A 377 -7.02 -17.51 5.88
CA PRO A 377 -7.20 -16.42 6.82
C PRO A 377 -5.85 -16.01 7.42
N ARG A 378 -5.66 -14.72 7.63
CA ARG A 378 -4.59 -14.21 8.48
C ARG A 378 -4.97 -14.55 9.91
N LEU A 379 -4.13 -15.33 10.56
CA LEU A 379 -4.25 -15.63 11.98
C LEU A 379 -3.38 -14.66 12.78
N PRO A 380 -3.75 -14.30 14.01
CA PRO A 380 -2.88 -13.52 14.89
C PRO A 380 -1.48 -14.15 15.00
N GLU A 381 -0.44 -13.36 14.77
CA GLU A 381 0.95 -13.81 14.87
C GLU A 381 1.34 -14.04 16.35
N LEU A 382 1.99 -15.17 16.63
CA LEU A 382 2.49 -15.52 17.96
C LEU A 382 3.96 -15.10 18.06
N ASN A 383 4.20 -13.87 18.48
CA ASN A 383 5.54 -13.34 18.71
C ASN A 383 5.88 -13.36 20.20
N SER A 384 6.79 -14.25 20.61
CA SER A 384 7.17 -14.49 22.01
C SER A 384 7.89 -13.30 22.69
N GLY A 385 8.29 -12.28 21.93
CA GLY A 385 8.93 -11.06 22.44
C GLY A 385 7.99 -9.85 22.61
N GLU A 386 6.73 -9.91 22.16
CA GLU A 386 5.80 -8.78 22.21
C GLU A 386 4.95 -8.78 23.50
N SER A 387 4.64 -7.59 24.02
CA SER A 387 3.72 -7.45 25.16
C SER A 387 2.31 -7.95 24.81
N LEU A 388 1.51 -8.36 25.79
CA LEU A 388 0.12 -8.78 25.53
C LEU A 388 -0.70 -7.65 24.86
N VAL A 389 -0.46 -6.40 25.26
CA VAL A 389 -1.08 -5.21 24.65
C VAL A 389 -0.74 -5.11 23.17
N ASP A 390 0.53 -5.30 22.81
CA ASP A 390 0.99 -5.26 21.42
C ASP A 390 0.38 -6.38 20.58
N ARG A 391 0.31 -7.59 21.13
CA ARG A 391 -0.31 -8.75 20.46
C ARG A 391 -1.80 -8.50 20.20
N VAL A 392 -2.53 -7.95 21.18
CA VAL A 392 -3.94 -7.55 21.02
C VAL A 392 -4.10 -6.44 19.98
N LEU A 393 -3.26 -5.40 20.00
CA LEU A 393 -3.32 -4.31 19.01
C LEU A 393 -2.99 -4.78 17.58
N ASN A 394 -2.11 -5.75 17.43
CA ASN A 394 -1.81 -6.36 16.14
C ASN A 394 -3.02 -7.18 15.65
N ALA A 395 -3.64 -7.97 16.53
CA ALA A 395 -4.77 -8.84 16.21
C ALA A 395 -6.10 -8.08 15.98
N MET A 396 -6.31 -6.94 16.64
CA MET A 396 -7.60 -6.25 16.67
C MET A 396 -8.15 -5.95 15.27
N TRP A 397 -7.27 -5.71 14.29
CA TRP A 397 -7.68 -5.31 12.95
C TRP A 397 -8.48 -6.38 12.19
N LEU A 398 -8.40 -7.64 12.62
CA LEU A 398 -9.22 -8.74 12.10
C LEU A 398 -10.68 -8.66 12.60
N TYR A 399 -10.91 -8.03 13.76
CA TYR A 399 -12.19 -8.06 14.49
C TYR A 399 -12.91 -6.71 14.51
N VAL A 400 -12.17 -5.61 14.48
CA VAL A 400 -12.73 -4.27 14.65
C VAL A 400 -13.65 -3.88 13.50
N MET A 401 -14.74 -3.23 13.87
CA MET A 401 -15.65 -2.52 12.98
C MET A 401 -15.62 -1.03 13.31
N THR A 402 -16.27 -0.20 12.50
CA THR A 402 -16.28 1.25 12.68
C THR A 402 -17.64 1.86 12.40
N TYR A 403 -17.93 2.98 13.06
CA TYR A 403 -19.00 3.90 12.70
C TYR A 403 -18.54 5.34 12.94
N ARG A 404 -19.29 6.29 12.39
CA ARG A 404 -19.13 7.72 12.68
C ARG A 404 -20.37 8.20 13.41
N LEU A 405 -20.15 8.91 14.50
CA LEU A 405 -21.18 9.74 15.12
C LEU A 405 -21.19 11.07 14.35
N ALA A 406 -22.35 11.71 14.29
CA ALA A 406 -22.57 13.03 13.72
C ALA A 406 -23.00 13.97 14.86
N ASP A 407 -22.18 14.93 15.24
CA ASP A 407 -22.44 15.94 16.28
C ASP A 407 -22.80 17.27 15.59
N GLU A 408 -23.96 17.83 15.92
CA GLU A 408 -24.47 19.07 15.33
C GLU A 408 -23.53 20.27 15.59
N GLU A 409 -22.70 20.24 16.64
CA GLU A 409 -21.78 21.34 17.01
C GLU A 409 -20.32 21.14 16.55
N LYS A 410 -19.90 19.90 16.27
CA LYS A 410 -18.50 19.56 15.94
C LYS A 410 -18.40 18.78 14.63
N ILE A 411 -18.20 19.50 13.54
CA ILE A 411 -17.98 18.94 12.19
C ILE A 411 -16.69 18.08 12.11
N ASP A 412 -15.78 18.21 13.09
CA ASP A 412 -14.47 17.53 13.15
C ASP A 412 -14.52 16.14 13.82
N GLU A 413 -15.46 15.29 13.44
CA GLU A 413 -15.61 13.99 14.08
C GLU A 413 -14.60 12.95 13.61
N THR A 414 -13.91 12.38 14.59
CA THR A 414 -13.10 11.18 14.41
C THR A 414 -14.01 9.96 14.24
N SER A 415 -13.51 8.86 13.67
CA SER A 415 -14.25 7.59 13.61
C SER A 415 -14.17 6.82 14.93
N VAL A 416 -15.25 6.14 15.31
CA VAL A 416 -15.30 5.24 16.47
C VAL A 416 -15.02 3.84 15.97
N TRP A 417 -14.10 3.14 16.63
CA TRP A 417 -13.82 1.73 16.39
C TRP A 417 -14.39 0.89 17.52
N TYR A 418 -14.84 -0.32 17.20
CA TYR A 418 -15.36 -1.23 18.20
C TYR A 418 -15.11 -2.68 17.85
N VAL A 419 -15.02 -3.52 18.87
CA VAL A 419 -14.98 -4.98 18.79
C VAL A 419 -16.32 -5.50 19.31
N MET A 420 -16.99 -6.35 18.54
CA MET A 420 -18.22 -7.01 18.99
C MET A 420 -17.91 -8.01 20.12
N ASP A 421 -18.92 -8.42 20.87
CA ASP A 421 -18.83 -9.54 21.81
C ASP A 421 -18.37 -10.86 21.13
N GLU A 422 -18.24 -11.90 21.93
CA GLU A 422 -17.75 -13.22 21.52
C GLU A 422 -18.62 -13.84 20.40
N LEU A 423 -19.92 -13.56 20.39
CA LEU A 423 -20.85 -14.06 19.37
C LEU A 423 -20.64 -13.31 18.04
N GLY A 424 -20.64 -11.98 18.08
CA GLY A 424 -20.45 -11.16 16.89
C GLY A 424 -19.07 -11.35 16.26
N SER A 425 -18.04 -11.47 17.09
CA SER A 425 -16.65 -11.65 16.65
C SER A 425 -16.37 -13.03 16.04
N ALA A 426 -17.25 -14.02 16.29
CA ALA A 426 -17.19 -15.34 15.66
C ALA A 426 -17.80 -15.38 14.23
N LEU A 427 -18.42 -14.30 13.76
CA LEU A 427 -18.93 -14.21 12.38
C LEU A 427 -17.78 -14.04 11.38
N ARG A 428 -17.45 -15.14 10.70
CA ARG A 428 -16.42 -15.18 9.65
C ARG A 428 -16.92 -14.64 8.32
N HIS A 429 -15.97 -14.36 7.43
CA HIS A 429 -16.26 -13.88 6.09
C HIS A 429 -16.85 -14.99 5.21
N SER A 430 -17.82 -14.64 4.37
CA SER A 430 -18.14 -15.39 3.16
C SER A 430 -18.64 -14.43 2.08
N ASP A 431 -18.21 -14.64 0.83
CA ASP A 431 -18.78 -13.99 -0.36
C ASP A 431 -20.24 -14.42 -0.61
N GLU A 432 -20.66 -15.57 -0.04
CA GLU A 432 -22.02 -16.07 -0.06
C GLU A 432 -22.67 -16.04 1.33
N ALA A 433 -22.37 -15.01 2.12
CA ALA A 433 -22.90 -14.79 3.45
C ALA A 433 -24.42 -15.08 3.59
N ASN A 434 -24.77 -15.75 4.69
CA ASN A 434 -26.14 -16.06 5.08
C ASN A 434 -26.66 -15.16 6.22
N PHE A 435 -25.80 -14.32 6.79
CA PHE A 435 -26.15 -13.28 7.76
C PHE A 435 -25.68 -11.90 7.32
N ARG A 436 -26.33 -10.88 7.87
CA ARG A 436 -25.89 -9.48 7.79
C ARG A 436 -25.80 -8.89 9.18
N VAL A 437 -24.81 -8.03 9.36
CA VAL A 437 -24.58 -7.28 10.60
C VAL A 437 -24.47 -5.79 10.30
N SER A 438 -24.97 -4.96 11.20
CA SER A 438 -24.88 -3.50 11.07
C SER A 438 -24.80 -2.83 12.44
N PRO A 439 -23.97 -1.79 12.61
CA PRO A 439 -24.02 -0.98 13.82
C PRO A 439 -25.37 -0.28 13.94
N PHE A 440 -25.92 -0.21 15.16
CA PHE A 440 -27.18 0.43 15.44
C PHE A 440 -27.09 1.21 16.75
N LEU A 441 -27.38 2.51 16.69
CA LEU A 441 -27.36 3.39 17.84
C LEU A 441 -28.79 3.54 18.38
N TYR A 442 -29.07 3.01 19.56
CA TYR A 442 -30.37 3.11 20.19
C TYR A 442 -30.42 4.28 21.17
N MET A 443 -31.38 5.19 21.01
CA MET A 443 -31.57 6.37 21.85
C MET A 443 -32.85 6.20 22.70
N PRO A 444 -32.79 5.58 23.88
CA PRO A 444 -33.96 5.32 24.72
C PRO A 444 -34.74 6.59 25.09
N ASP A 445 -34.06 7.74 25.28
CA ASP A 445 -34.72 9.02 25.57
C ASP A 445 -34.98 9.86 24.31
N GLY A 446 -34.71 9.32 23.13
CA GLY A 446 -34.79 10.04 21.86
C GLY A 446 -33.71 11.11 21.68
N LYS A 447 -32.66 11.09 22.51
CA LYS A 447 -31.51 12.00 22.46
C LYS A 447 -30.19 11.23 22.39
N LEU A 448 -29.19 11.86 21.76
CA LEU A 448 -27.84 11.30 21.63
C LEU A 448 -27.16 11.05 22.99
N GLU A 449 -27.46 11.85 24.01
CA GLU A 449 -26.93 11.68 25.38
C GLU A 449 -27.31 10.35 26.02
N SER A 450 -28.47 9.80 25.64
CA SER A 450 -28.97 8.51 26.13
C SER A 450 -28.49 7.32 25.29
N ALA A 451 -27.74 7.58 24.22
CA ALA A 451 -27.49 6.61 23.18
C ALA A 451 -26.64 5.43 23.65
N VAL A 452 -27.06 4.22 23.28
CA VAL A 452 -26.35 2.96 23.48
C VAL A 452 -26.07 2.33 22.13
N SER A 453 -24.82 1.94 21.90
CA SER A 453 -24.38 1.33 20.65
C SER A 453 -24.51 -0.19 20.70
N TYR A 454 -25.14 -0.75 19.68
CA TYR A 454 -25.24 -2.19 19.46
C TYR A 454 -24.79 -2.53 18.05
N SER A 455 -24.57 -3.82 17.81
CA SER A 455 -24.62 -4.41 16.48
C SER A 455 -25.91 -5.22 16.36
N ILE A 456 -26.63 -5.09 15.25
CA ILE A 456 -27.79 -5.90 14.95
C ILE A 456 -27.42 -6.96 13.90
N LEU A 457 -27.83 -8.20 14.14
CA LEU A 457 -27.51 -9.38 13.31
C LEU A 457 -28.80 -10.05 12.84
N TRP A 458 -28.92 -10.40 11.55
CA TRP A 458 -30.10 -11.10 11.03
C TRP A 458 -29.77 -12.03 9.85
N PRO A 459 -30.54 -13.12 9.64
CA PRO A 459 -30.35 -14.02 8.53
C PRO A 459 -30.86 -13.41 7.22
N THR A 460 -30.06 -13.50 6.16
CA THR A 460 -30.39 -13.04 4.80
C THR A 460 -30.74 -14.19 3.85
N LYS A 461 -30.53 -15.43 4.31
CA LYS A 461 -30.86 -16.69 3.65
C LYS A 461 -31.50 -17.63 4.66
N ASP A 462 -32.09 -18.73 4.18
CA ASP A 462 -32.50 -19.83 5.04
C ASP A 462 -31.25 -20.55 5.56
N VAL A 463 -31.20 -20.85 6.86
CA VAL A 463 -30.05 -21.44 7.55
C VAL A 463 -30.53 -22.65 8.35
N GLN A 464 -29.85 -23.79 8.21
CA GLN A 464 -30.16 -25.03 8.90
C GLN A 464 -29.23 -25.25 10.09
N LYS A 465 -29.65 -26.11 11.00
CA LYS A 465 -28.84 -26.52 12.15
C LYS A 465 -27.49 -27.08 11.70
N GLY A 466 -26.42 -26.60 12.33
CA GLY A 466 -25.04 -26.97 12.02
C GLY A 466 -24.41 -26.14 10.91
N ASP A 467 -25.17 -25.32 10.19
CA ASP A 467 -24.61 -24.40 9.20
C ASP A 467 -23.79 -23.31 9.90
N GLU A 468 -22.69 -22.93 9.25
CA GLU A 468 -21.90 -21.77 9.68
C GLU A 468 -22.62 -20.47 9.34
N CYS A 469 -22.72 -19.60 10.34
CA CYS A 469 -23.23 -18.25 10.21
C CYS A 469 -22.08 -17.33 9.76
N THR A 470 -22.20 -16.76 8.57
CA THR A 470 -21.14 -15.96 7.93
C THR A 470 -21.67 -14.61 7.46
N ARG A 471 -20.78 -13.63 7.37
CA ARG A 471 -21.07 -12.26 6.89
C ARG A 471 -20.12 -11.86 5.76
N ASP A 472 -20.52 -10.91 4.93
CA ASP A 472 -19.60 -10.29 3.98
C ASP A 472 -18.88 -9.12 4.67
N TYR A 473 -17.55 -9.22 4.88
CA TYR A 473 -16.75 -8.15 5.49
C TYR A 473 -16.70 -6.90 4.61
N LEU A 474 -16.87 -7.07 3.30
CA LEU A 474 -16.81 -6.01 2.30
C LEU A 474 -18.17 -5.87 1.61
N PHE A 475 -19.26 -6.03 2.36
CA PHE A 475 -20.61 -5.92 1.81
C PHE A 475 -20.78 -4.64 0.99
N SER A 476 -21.30 -4.77 -0.24
CA SER A 476 -21.48 -3.68 -1.22
C SER A 476 -20.19 -3.04 -1.78
N ILE A 477 -19.02 -3.64 -1.55
CA ILE A 477 -17.75 -3.22 -2.15
C ILE A 477 -17.38 -4.20 -3.27
N GLY A 478 -17.43 -3.72 -4.52
CA GLY A 478 -17.00 -4.47 -5.71
C GLY A 478 -15.55 -4.17 -6.11
N GLU A 479 -15.10 -4.75 -7.22
CA GLU A 479 -13.74 -4.55 -7.74
C GLU A 479 -13.48 -3.13 -8.25
N ASP A 480 -14.52 -2.38 -8.62
CA ASP A 480 -14.44 -0.94 -8.90
C ASP A 480 -13.89 -0.14 -7.70
N ARG A 481 -14.01 -0.71 -6.49
CA ARG A 481 -13.48 -0.18 -5.23
C ARG A 481 -12.37 -1.05 -4.64
N GLN A 482 -11.72 -1.86 -5.49
CA GLN A 482 -10.56 -2.69 -5.15
C GLN A 482 -10.86 -3.75 -4.06
N ARG A 483 -12.00 -4.45 -4.15
CA ARG A 483 -12.42 -5.49 -3.19
C ARG A 483 -11.31 -6.52 -2.93
N SER A 484 -10.70 -7.08 -3.95
CA SER A 484 -9.63 -8.08 -3.81
C SER A 484 -8.42 -7.55 -3.03
N ALA A 485 -8.00 -6.30 -3.30
CA ALA A 485 -6.93 -5.66 -2.55
C ALA A 485 -7.31 -5.46 -1.08
N ARG A 486 -8.57 -5.10 -0.80
CA ARG A 486 -9.09 -4.92 0.58
C ARG A 486 -9.18 -6.23 1.37
N LEU A 487 -9.43 -7.37 0.72
CA LEU A 487 -9.43 -8.69 1.38
C LEU A 487 -8.07 -9.03 2.00
N THR A 488 -6.98 -8.42 1.51
CA THR A 488 -5.63 -8.55 2.10
C THR A 488 -5.57 -8.21 3.59
N ALA A 489 -6.53 -7.42 4.11
CA ALA A 489 -6.61 -7.15 5.54
C ALA A 489 -6.87 -8.41 6.38
N TRP A 490 -7.68 -9.36 5.89
CA TRP A 490 -8.08 -10.55 6.64
C TRP A 490 -7.50 -11.84 6.10
N PHE A 491 -6.97 -11.82 4.88
CA PHE A 491 -6.52 -13.02 4.20
C PHE A 491 -5.12 -12.84 3.59
N HIS A 492 -4.42 -13.95 3.44
CA HIS A 492 -3.20 -14.03 2.67
C HIS A 492 -3.55 -13.98 1.18
N THR A 493 -3.32 -12.84 0.56
CA THR A 493 -3.52 -12.62 -0.88
C THR A 493 -2.21 -12.81 -1.65
N PRO A 494 -2.26 -13.07 -2.98
CA PRO A 494 -1.05 -13.33 -3.77
C PRO A 494 -0.07 -12.13 -3.81
N GLN A 495 1.00 -12.16 -2.99
CA GLN A 495 1.94 -11.04 -2.86
C GLN A 495 2.61 -10.65 -4.19
N LYS A 496 3.07 -11.64 -4.96
CA LYS A 496 3.74 -11.46 -6.27
C LYS A 496 2.92 -10.63 -7.26
N TYR A 497 1.61 -10.74 -7.21
CA TYR A 497 0.72 -9.94 -8.05
C TYR A 497 0.82 -8.46 -7.74
N PHE A 498 0.68 -8.10 -6.46
CA PHE A 498 0.73 -6.72 -6.04
C PHE A 498 2.10 -6.11 -6.35
N ILE A 499 3.19 -6.86 -6.13
CA ILE A 499 4.54 -6.45 -6.50
C ILE A 499 4.61 -6.11 -8.00
N LYS A 500 4.13 -7.01 -8.87
CA LYS A 500 4.09 -6.78 -10.33
C LYS A 500 3.25 -5.55 -10.71
N GLU A 501 2.12 -5.32 -10.06
CA GLU A 501 1.29 -4.13 -10.30
C GLU A 501 2.00 -2.84 -9.85
N TYR A 502 2.75 -2.90 -8.75
CA TYR A 502 3.61 -1.80 -8.32
C TYR A 502 4.77 -1.53 -9.29
N GLU A 503 5.41 -2.55 -9.83
CA GLU A 503 6.46 -2.41 -10.84
C GLU A 503 5.92 -1.74 -12.11
N LYS A 504 4.78 -2.21 -12.62
CA LYS A 504 4.07 -1.59 -13.76
C LYS A 504 3.78 -0.11 -13.48
N TYR A 505 3.27 0.20 -12.29
CA TYR A 505 2.98 1.57 -11.87
C TYR A 505 4.25 2.43 -11.79
N SER A 506 5.32 1.92 -11.20
CA SER A 506 6.61 2.61 -11.06
C SER A 506 7.24 2.94 -12.42
N ILE A 507 7.11 2.05 -13.40
CA ILE A 507 7.57 2.31 -14.78
C ILE A 507 6.74 3.44 -15.42
N ASN A 508 5.44 3.49 -15.14
CA ASN A 508 4.53 4.51 -15.68
C ASN A 508 4.69 5.88 -15.03
N LEU A 509 5.23 5.94 -13.80
CA LEU A 509 5.57 7.17 -13.10
C LEU A 509 6.79 7.92 -13.67
N ARG A 510 7.29 7.59 -14.85
CA ARG A 510 8.43 8.33 -15.43
C ARG A 510 8.05 9.78 -15.78
N PRO A 511 8.96 10.76 -15.61
CA PRO A 511 8.68 12.17 -15.90
C PRO A 511 8.18 12.33 -17.33
N ARG A 512 7.01 12.95 -17.53
CA ARG A 512 6.52 13.30 -18.86
C ARG A 512 7.21 14.56 -19.34
N LYS A 513 7.55 14.62 -20.63
CA LYS A 513 8.03 15.85 -21.29
C LYS A 513 6.87 16.84 -21.49
N LEU A 514 6.32 17.36 -20.40
CA LEU A 514 5.41 18.49 -20.43
C LEU A 514 6.22 19.76 -20.62
N SER A 515 5.90 20.55 -21.64
CA SER A 515 6.56 21.83 -21.89
C SER A 515 6.13 22.84 -20.83
N LEU A 516 7.09 23.44 -20.14
CA LEU A 516 6.84 24.59 -19.28
C LEU A 516 6.24 25.74 -20.10
N PRO A 517 5.33 26.55 -19.53
CA PRO A 517 4.84 27.78 -20.17
C PRO A 517 6.01 28.68 -20.62
N SER A 518 5.84 29.36 -21.76
CA SER A 518 6.90 30.14 -22.38
C SER A 518 7.44 31.24 -21.45
N LYS A 519 8.76 31.49 -21.53
CA LYS A 519 9.49 32.54 -20.79
C LYS A 519 9.02 33.92 -21.25
N MET A 520 7.92 34.40 -20.68
CA MET A 520 7.43 35.76 -20.89
C MET A 520 7.88 36.66 -19.74
N PRO A 521 8.13 37.96 -19.98
CA PRO A 521 8.33 38.95 -18.91
C PRO A 521 7.14 38.97 -17.94
N SER A 522 7.33 39.51 -16.73
CA SER A 522 6.22 39.73 -15.78
C SER A 522 5.05 40.41 -16.50
N ALA A 523 3.90 39.73 -16.49
CA ALA A 523 2.68 40.19 -17.15
C ALA A 523 1.81 41.02 -16.21
N THR A 524 2.08 41.00 -14.90
CA THR A 524 1.27 41.70 -13.90
C THR A 524 1.82 43.09 -13.59
N LYS A 525 0.91 44.03 -13.30
CA LYS A 525 1.22 45.42 -12.95
C LYS A 525 0.50 45.82 -11.67
N SER A 526 0.90 46.96 -11.10
CA SER A 526 0.17 47.61 -10.01
C SER A 526 -1.25 47.97 -10.45
N LEU A 527 -2.23 47.73 -9.58
CA LEU A 527 -3.63 48.07 -9.88
C LEU A 527 -3.90 49.58 -9.77
N LEU A 528 -3.06 50.34 -9.05
CA LEU A 528 -3.20 51.79 -8.87
C LEU A 528 -2.64 52.63 -10.02
N GLU A 529 -2.05 52.02 -11.06
CA GLU A 529 -1.69 52.75 -12.29
C GLU A 529 -2.92 53.09 -13.16
N THR A 530 -4.08 52.52 -12.85
CA THR A 530 -5.38 52.91 -13.43
C THR A 530 -6.01 54.05 -12.63
N GLU A 531 -6.95 54.83 -13.18
CA GLU A 531 -7.54 56.07 -12.59
C GLU A 531 -8.13 55.96 -11.15
N LYS A 532 -8.08 54.78 -10.51
CA LYS A 532 -8.53 54.52 -9.13
C LYS A 532 -7.42 54.83 -8.13
N SER A 533 -7.72 55.70 -7.17
CA SER A 533 -6.84 56.01 -6.02
C SER A 533 -6.98 55.04 -4.85
N VAL A 534 -8.04 54.21 -4.83
CA VAL A 534 -8.39 53.30 -3.73
C VAL A 534 -8.95 52.00 -4.31
N LEU A 535 -8.64 50.87 -3.68
CA LEU A 535 -9.18 49.54 -3.99
C LEU A 535 -10.11 49.09 -2.86
N HIS A 536 -11.34 48.70 -3.21
CA HIS A 536 -12.30 48.18 -2.25
C HIS A 536 -12.06 46.69 -2.00
N VAL A 537 -12.01 46.29 -0.73
CA VAL A 537 -11.76 44.90 -0.32
C VAL A 537 -12.97 44.36 0.42
N TYR A 538 -13.46 43.20 0.00
CA TYR A 538 -14.40 42.40 0.80
C TYR A 538 -13.65 41.23 1.42
N THR A 539 -13.91 40.95 2.70
CA THR A 539 -13.36 39.80 3.40
C THR A 539 -14.30 39.25 4.45
N ASP A 540 -14.19 37.95 4.71
CA ASP A 540 -14.80 37.25 5.84
C ASP A 540 -13.75 36.88 6.91
N ILE A 541 -12.51 37.35 6.76
CA ILE A 541 -11.38 36.99 7.62
C ILE A 541 -11.09 38.14 8.60
N PRO A 542 -11.42 38.00 9.90
CA PRO A 542 -11.26 39.09 10.87
C PRO A 542 -9.81 39.60 11.01
N GLN A 543 -8.83 38.71 10.89
CA GLN A 543 -7.41 39.08 10.93
C GLN A 543 -7.03 40.04 9.79
N LEU A 544 -7.65 39.88 8.61
CA LEU A 544 -7.35 40.78 7.50
C LEU A 544 -7.89 42.19 7.79
N GLU A 545 -9.11 42.29 8.34
CA GLU A 545 -9.70 43.58 8.76
C GLU A 545 -8.86 44.28 9.84
N GLU A 546 -8.27 43.51 10.75
CA GLU A 546 -7.45 44.04 11.84
C GLU A 546 -6.07 44.55 11.36
N PHE A 547 -5.41 43.82 10.46
CA PHE A 547 -3.99 44.03 10.14
C PHE A 547 -3.71 44.61 8.74
N LEU A 548 -4.71 44.72 7.85
CA LEU A 548 -4.58 45.48 6.60
C LEU A 548 -4.94 46.95 6.84
N THR A 549 -3.93 47.76 7.19
CA THR A 549 -4.11 49.15 7.63
C THR A 549 -3.70 50.18 6.58
N ARG A 550 -3.42 49.73 5.36
CA ARG A 550 -2.94 50.59 4.27
C ARG A 550 -4.06 51.45 3.67
N PRO A 551 -3.83 52.77 3.45
CA PRO A 551 -4.86 53.68 2.94
C PRO A 551 -5.31 53.36 1.51
N GLU A 552 -4.52 52.61 0.74
CA GLU A 552 -4.88 52.16 -0.61
C GLU A 552 -6.00 51.12 -0.64
N PHE A 553 -6.29 50.48 0.50
CA PHE A 553 -7.29 49.42 0.63
C PHE A 553 -8.39 49.84 1.61
N VAL A 554 -9.64 49.85 1.15
CA VAL A 554 -10.79 50.24 1.97
C VAL A 554 -11.80 49.11 1.99
N PHE A 555 -12.23 48.70 3.18
CA PHE A 555 -13.18 47.61 3.33
C PHE A 555 -14.60 48.00 2.89
N THR A 556 -15.31 47.04 2.27
CA THR A 556 -16.73 47.13 1.93
C THR A 556 -17.46 45.91 2.46
N THR A 557 -18.70 46.12 2.94
CA THR A 557 -19.57 45.03 3.43
C THR A 557 -20.30 44.31 2.29
N GLU A 558 -20.38 44.94 1.11
CA GLU A 558 -21.08 44.40 -0.07
C GLU A 558 -20.05 43.82 -1.05
N PRO A 559 -20.00 42.49 -1.28
CA PRO A 559 -18.99 41.87 -2.13
C PRO A 559 -19.03 42.36 -3.58
N LYS A 560 -20.22 42.62 -4.13
CA LYS A 560 -20.42 43.16 -5.49
C LYS A 560 -19.75 44.53 -5.74
N ASN A 561 -19.47 45.29 -4.67
CA ASN A 561 -18.84 46.61 -4.73
C ASN A 561 -17.32 46.54 -4.55
N ALA A 562 -16.75 45.38 -4.22
CA ALA A 562 -15.33 45.22 -4.00
C ALA A 562 -14.54 45.15 -5.31
N ASP A 563 -13.31 45.61 -5.31
CA ASP A 563 -12.32 45.33 -6.37
C ASP A 563 -11.60 44.00 -6.11
N ILE A 564 -11.46 43.62 -4.82
CA ILE A 564 -10.78 42.42 -4.36
C ILE A 564 -11.71 41.65 -3.41
N ILE A 565 -11.94 40.39 -3.73
CA ILE A 565 -12.64 39.40 -2.90
C ILE A 565 -11.58 38.53 -2.22
N TRP A 566 -11.40 38.72 -0.91
CA TRP A 566 -10.47 37.93 -0.10
C TRP A 566 -11.24 37.15 0.95
N THR A 567 -11.63 35.91 0.62
CA THR A 567 -12.49 35.09 1.47
C THR A 567 -11.82 33.78 1.87
N SER A 568 -12.32 33.13 2.92
CA SER A 568 -11.99 31.75 3.27
C SER A 568 -12.94 30.72 2.63
N VAL A 569 -14.07 31.18 2.09
CA VAL A 569 -15.10 30.36 1.44
C VAL A 569 -14.78 30.15 -0.03
N GLN A 570 -15.03 28.94 -0.54
CA GLN A 570 -14.83 28.62 -1.96
C GLN A 570 -15.70 29.50 -2.87
N VAL A 571 -15.07 30.15 -3.85
CA VAL A 571 -15.76 31.02 -4.82
C VAL A 571 -16.00 30.28 -6.14
N ASP A 572 -17.09 29.51 -6.18
CA ASP A 572 -17.56 28.84 -7.40
C ASP A 572 -18.54 29.70 -8.21
N GLU A 573 -18.99 29.19 -9.35
CA GLU A 573 -19.92 29.88 -10.24
C GLU A 573 -21.32 30.09 -9.61
N GLU A 574 -21.71 29.28 -8.63
CA GLU A 574 -22.99 29.43 -7.93
C GLU A 574 -22.89 30.56 -6.90
N MET A 575 -21.82 30.59 -6.11
CA MET A 575 -21.52 31.67 -5.16
C MET A 575 -21.39 33.01 -5.89
N LYS A 576 -20.65 33.05 -7.01
CA LYS A 576 -20.52 34.27 -7.82
C LYS A 576 -21.89 34.81 -8.24
N LYS A 577 -22.80 33.95 -8.73
CA LYS A 577 -24.15 34.35 -9.14
C LYS A 577 -25.01 34.80 -7.95
N ALA A 578 -24.96 34.08 -6.84
CA ALA A 578 -25.75 34.37 -5.66
C ALA A 578 -25.39 35.73 -5.03
N VAL A 579 -24.10 36.06 -5.03
CA VAL A 579 -23.56 37.28 -4.42
C VAL A 579 -23.45 38.44 -5.42
N GLY A 580 -23.54 38.15 -6.72
CA GLY A 580 -23.45 39.15 -7.78
C GLY A 580 -22.02 39.58 -8.09
N LEU A 581 -21.06 38.65 -8.00
CA LEU A 581 -19.67 38.89 -8.38
C LEU A 581 -19.53 38.94 -9.91
N ASN A 582 -18.59 39.74 -10.40
CA ASN A 582 -18.30 39.92 -11.83
C ASN A 582 -16.86 39.53 -12.18
N ASP A 583 -16.60 39.31 -13.48
CA ASP A 583 -15.31 38.82 -13.99
C ASP A 583 -14.16 39.84 -13.90
N GLN A 584 -14.45 41.10 -13.53
CA GLN A 584 -13.44 42.16 -13.37
C GLN A 584 -12.86 42.21 -11.94
N GLN A 585 -13.48 41.54 -10.97
CA GLN A 585 -13.02 41.51 -9.58
C GLN A 585 -11.87 40.52 -9.40
N TYR A 586 -10.90 40.90 -8.57
CA TYR A 586 -9.82 39.99 -8.18
C TYR A 586 -10.29 39.03 -7.08
N ILE A 587 -9.90 37.77 -7.15
CA ILE A 587 -10.26 36.74 -6.17
C ILE A 587 -8.98 36.10 -5.62
N ASN A 588 -8.96 35.77 -4.33
CA ASN A 588 -7.82 35.14 -3.67
C ASN A 588 -7.64 33.64 -3.95
N GLN A 589 -8.30 33.10 -4.96
CA GLN A 589 -8.32 31.68 -5.34
C GLN A 589 -8.02 31.53 -6.83
N PHE A 590 -7.31 30.48 -7.21
CA PHE A 590 -7.20 30.08 -8.61
C PHE A 590 -8.28 29.04 -8.99
N PRO A 591 -8.78 29.02 -10.24
CA PRO A 591 -9.56 27.88 -10.72
C PRO A 591 -8.72 26.59 -10.62
N PHE A 592 -9.36 25.42 -10.42
CA PHE A 592 -8.64 24.14 -10.27
C PHE A 592 -7.56 24.09 -9.15
N GLU A 593 -7.59 25.02 -8.18
CA GLU A 593 -6.60 25.09 -7.07
C GLU A 593 -6.53 23.83 -6.21
N ALA A 594 -7.60 23.03 -6.23
CA ALA A 594 -7.66 21.71 -5.58
C ALA A 594 -6.50 20.78 -5.99
N CYS A 595 -5.89 20.99 -7.17
CA CYS A 595 -4.70 20.28 -7.62
C CYS A 595 -3.44 20.54 -6.78
N LEU A 596 -3.40 21.63 -6.01
CA LEU A 596 -2.35 21.95 -5.06
C LEU A 596 -2.74 21.63 -3.62
N VAL A 597 -3.98 21.94 -3.24
CA VAL A 597 -4.36 22.00 -1.82
C VAL A 597 -5.02 20.72 -1.29
N MET A 598 -5.52 19.85 -2.19
CA MET A 598 -5.98 18.52 -1.79
C MET A 598 -4.84 17.51 -1.92
N LYS A 599 -4.57 16.77 -0.85
CA LYS A 599 -3.33 15.96 -0.71
C LYS A 599 -3.16 14.92 -1.83
N HIS A 600 -4.25 14.28 -2.25
CA HIS A 600 -4.23 13.27 -3.32
C HIS A 600 -3.96 13.90 -4.69
N HIS A 601 -4.60 15.02 -5.03
CA HIS A 601 -4.32 15.70 -6.30
C HIS A 601 -2.98 16.41 -6.32
N LEU A 602 -2.47 16.89 -5.17
CA LEU A 602 -1.10 17.41 -5.07
C LEU A 602 -0.09 16.34 -5.46
N ALA A 603 -0.19 15.16 -4.84
CA ALA A 603 0.67 14.02 -5.17
C ALA A 603 0.53 13.64 -6.64
N GLU A 604 -0.70 13.49 -7.15
CA GLU A 604 -0.98 13.14 -8.54
C GLU A 604 -0.40 14.18 -9.53
N THR A 605 -0.54 15.47 -9.24
CA THR A 605 -0.06 16.58 -10.08
C THR A 605 1.47 16.58 -10.14
N VAL A 606 2.12 16.46 -8.99
CA VAL A 606 3.58 16.35 -8.92
C VAL A 606 4.05 15.09 -9.65
N GLN A 607 3.41 13.95 -9.41
CA GLN A 607 3.79 12.67 -10.01
C GLN A 607 3.62 12.65 -11.54
N LYS A 608 2.54 13.24 -12.06
CA LYS A 608 2.33 13.36 -13.51
C LYS A 608 3.44 14.16 -14.21
N PHE A 609 4.00 15.15 -13.53
CA PHE A 609 5.03 16.03 -14.11
C PHE A 609 6.46 15.53 -13.83
N HIS A 610 6.81 15.35 -12.55
CA HIS A 610 8.15 15.01 -12.07
C HIS A 610 8.39 13.51 -11.92
N GLY A 611 7.35 12.68 -11.98
CA GLY A 611 7.43 11.27 -11.63
C GLY A 611 7.56 11.04 -10.12
N SER A 612 8.69 10.50 -9.67
CA SER A 612 8.95 10.23 -8.25
C SER A 612 10.09 11.11 -7.71
N PRO A 613 9.90 12.44 -7.58
CA PRO A 613 10.97 13.30 -7.12
C PRO A 613 11.33 13.02 -5.65
N SER A 614 12.63 13.08 -5.31
CA SER A 614 13.12 12.75 -3.96
C SER A 614 12.61 13.67 -2.84
N TRP A 615 12.06 14.83 -3.19
CA TRP A 615 11.46 15.80 -2.26
C TRP A 615 9.97 15.54 -1.98
N LEU A 616 9.33 14.60 -2.68
CA LEU A 616 7.98 14.11 -2.36
C LEU A 616 8.09 12.65 -1.91
N GLN A 617 7.58 12.34 -0.72
CA GLN A 617 7.53 10.95 -0.26
C GLN A 617 6.58 10.12 -1.15
N PRO A 618 6.87 8.83 -1.42
CA PRO A 618 5.93 7.93 -2.09
C PRO A 618 4.53 8.09 -1.50
N THR A 619 3.56 8.39 -2.35
CA THR A 619 2.20 8.76 -1.95
C THR A 619 1.20 8.06 -2.86
N TYR A 620 0.23 7.39 -2.25
CA TYR A 620 -0.79 6.59 -2.91
C TYR A 620 -2.16 7.11 -2.49
N ASN A 621 -3.04 7.37 -3.46
CA ASN A 621 -4.45 7.59 -3.20
C ASN A 621 -5.12 6.23 -2.98
N LEU A 622 -5.57 5.92 -1.77
CA LEU A 622 -6.03 4.57 -1.45
C LEU A 622 -7.29 4.16 -2.23
N GLU A 623 -8.12 5.12 -2.66
CA GLU A 623 -9.30 4.82 -3.49
C GLU A 623 -8.94 4.31 -4.89
N THR A 624 -7.74 4.59 -5.40
CA THR A 624 -7.33 4.22 -6.77
C THR A 624 -6.02 3.46 -6.86
N HIS A 625 -5.20 3.47 -5.81
CA HIS A 625 -3.83 2.94 -5.81
C HIS A 625 -3.56 1.97 -4.65
N LEU A 626 -4.58 1.30 -4.08
CA LEU A 626 -4.38 0.36 -2.98
C LEU A 626 -3.55 -0.84 -3.44
N THR A 627 -3.83 -1.39 -4.63
CA THR A 627 -3.07 -2.50 -5.22
C THR A 627 -1.59 -2.16 -5.34
N GLN A 628 -1.25 -0.96 -5.84
CA GLN A 628 0.13 -0.51 -6.01
C GLN A 628 0.82 -0.25 -4.67
N LEU A 629 0.09 0.23 -3.66
CA LEU A 629 0.62 0.39 -2.31
C LEU A 629 0.95 -0.96 -1.67
N ILE A 630 0.06 -1.96 -1.77
CA ILE A 630 0.32 -3.31 -1.26
C ILE A 630 1.58 -3.89 -1.92
N GLY A 631 1.77 -3.64 -3.21
CA GLY A 631 2.96 -4.06 -3.93
C GLY A 631 4.23 -3.42 -3.41
N ASP A 632 4.24 -2.09 -3.26
CA ASP A 632 5.37 -1.37 -2.67
C ASP A 632 5.66 -1.81 -1.23
N TYR A 633 4.61 -2.07 -0.45
CA TYR A 633 4.72 -2.60 0.90
C TYR A 633 5.47 -3.93 0.93
N TYR A 634 5.08 -4.91 0.09
CA TYR A 634 5.75 -6.21 0.04
C TYR A 634 7.16 -6.11 -0.54
N THR A 635 7.37 -5.31 -1.58
CA THR A 635 8.72 -5.06 -2.11
C THR A 635 9.64 -4.48 -1.04
N ARG A 636 9.14 -3.59 -0.18
CA ARG A 636 9.93 -3.04 0.95
C ARG A 636 10.24 -4.10 2.00
N GLU A 637 9.25 -4.91 2.36
CA GLU A 637 9.39 -6.02 3.30
C GLU A 637 10.44 -7.04 2.82
N GLU A 638 10.38 -7.47 1.56
CA GLU A 638 11.36 -8.38 0.94
C GLU A 638 12.79 -7.81 0.94
N ASN A 639 12.92 -6.49 0.78
CA ASN A 639 14.20 -5.80 0.78
C ASN A 639 14.70 -5.45 2.19
N GLY A 640 13.97 -5.80 3.25
CA GLY A 640 14.29 -5.41 4.63
C GLY A 640 14.31 -3.89 4.83
N ALA A 641 13.52 -3.15 4.05
CA ALA A 641 13.44 -1.70 4.09
C ALA A 641 12.37 -1.20 5.06
N ASP A 642 12.61 -0.01 5.60
CA ASP A 642 11.67 0.78 6.40
C ASP A 642 10.25 0.80 5.78
N ASN A 643 9.25 0.43 6.59
CA ASN A 643 7.87 0.24 6.14
C ASN A 643 6.84 0.98 7.02
N LEU A 644 7.23 2.08 7.67
CA LEU A 644 6.29 2.94 8.38
C LEU A 644 5.58 3.90 7.41
N TRP A 645 4.26 4.00 7.55
CA TRP A 645 3.38 4.79 6.70
C TRP A 645 2.52 5.77 7.50
N ILE A 646 2.15 6.89 6.87
CA ILE A 646 1.20 7.86 7.43
C ILE A 646 -0.03 7.99 6.53
N LEU A 647 -1.20 7.76 7.12
CA LEU A 647 -2.49 7.89 6.47
C LEU A 647 -3.07 9.27 6.77
N LYS A 648 -3.51 9.98 5.73
CA LYS A 648 -4.06 11.34 5.84
C LYS A 648 -5.36 11.43 5.04
N PRO A 649 -6.44 12.01 5.57
CA PRO A 649 -7.65 12.29 4.78
C PRO A 649 -7.35 13.29 3.65
N TRP A 650 -8.11 13.23 2.56
CA TRP A 650 -7.87 14.06 1.37
C TRP A 650 -7.86 15.57 1.64
N ASN A 651 -8.86 16.06 2.38
CA ASN A 651 -9.18 17.47 2.55
C ASN A 651 -9.32 17.90 4.03
N MET A 652 -9.07 17.01 4.99
CA MET A 652 -9.03 17.41 6.41
C MET A 652 -7.69 18.06 6.77
N ALA A 653 -7.75 18.97 7.74
CA ALA A 653 -6.61 19.69 8.31
C ALA A 653 -6.42 19.33 9.80
N ARG A 654 -5.45 19.97 10.45
CA ARG A 654 -5.23 19.88 11.92
C ARG A 654 -4.91 18.46 12.42
N THR A 655 -4.40 17.60 11.54
CA THR A 655 -4.06 16.20 11.86
C THR A 655 -5.27 15.37 12.30
N ILE A 656 -6.48 15.79 11.94
CA ILE A 656 -7.68 15.00 12.22
C ILE A 656 -7.61 13.70 11.41
N ASP A 657 -7.93 12.59 12.05
CA ASP A 657 -8.01 11.25 11.45
C ASP A 657 -6.72 10.85 10.68
N THR A 658 -5.57 11.25 11.23
CA THR A 658 -4.24 10.91 10.73
C THR A 658 -3.61 9.84 11.61
N THR A 659 -3.12 8.75 11.01
CA THR A 659 -2.52 7.61 11.74
C THR A 659 -1.16 7.26 11.15
N VAL A 660 -0.19 6.93 12.00
CA VAL A 660 1.11 6.38 11.60
C VAL A 660 1.13 4.90 11.98
N THR A 661 1.43 4.02 11.03
CA THR A 661 1.42 2.57 11.27
C THR A 661 2.31 1.82 10.29
N GLN A 662 2.82 0.68 10.73
CA GLN A 662 3.55 -0.28 9.91
C GLN A 662 2.68 -1.48 9.51
N SER A 663 1.47 -1.60 10.06
CA SER A 663 0.58 -2.73 9.80
C SER A 663 -0.18 -2.54 8.48
N LEU A 664 0.07 -3.41 7.49
CA LEU A 664 -0.67 -3.43 6.23
C LEU A 664 -2.18 -3.59 6.46
N THR A 665 -2.56 -4.47 7.38
CA THR A 665 -3.97 -4.65 7.75
C THR A 665 -4.56 -3.35 8.29
N ALA A 666 -3.88 -2.65 9.20
CA ALA A 666 -4.33 -1.36 9.70
C ALA A 666 -4.51 -0.34 8.55
N ILE A 667 -3.55 -0.25 7.63
CA ILE A 667 -3.61 0.65 6.47
C ILE A 667 -4.89 0.42 5.67
N ILE A 668 -5.21 -0.83 5.36
CA ILE A 668 -6.39 -1.21 4.57
C ILE A 668 -7.68 -0.91 5.35
N ARG A 669 -7.76 -1.35 6.62
CA ARG A 669 -8.96 -1.17 7.46
C ARG A 669 -9.26 0.32 7.67
N LEU A 670 -8.25 1.16 7.88
CA LEU A 670 -8.40 2.60 8.08
C LEU A 670 -9.10 3.30 6.89
N MET A 671 -9.12 2.72 5.68
CA MET A 671 -9.89 3.28 4.56
C MET A 671 -11.41 3.29 4.80
N GLU A 672 -11.92 2.49 5.74
CA GLU A 672 -13.35 2.47 6.09
C GLU A 672 -13.80 3.76 6.78
N THR A 673 -12.86 4.52 7.33
CA THR A 673 -13.12 5.84 7.89
C THR A 673 -12.99 6.93 6.84
N GLY A 674 -13.33 6.64 5.59
CA GLY A 674 -13.39 7.57 4.46
C GLY A 674 -12.10 7.72 3.67
N PRO A 675 -12.11 8.51 2.57
CA PRO A 675 -11.02 8.57 1.61
C PRO A 675 -9.71 9.10 2.19
N LYS A 676 -8.61 8.41 1.90
CA LYS A 676 -7.27 8.75 2.41
C LYS A 676 -6.18 8.60 1.35
N ILE A 677 -5.11 9.36 1.55
CA ILE A 677 -3.80 8.99 1.01
C ILE A 677 -3.04 8.15 2.03
N CYS A 678 -2.19 7.26 1.54
CA CYS A 678 -1.12 6.64 2.30
C CYS A 678 0.21 7.15 1.77
N GLN A 679 1.04 7.72 2.63
CA GLN A 679 2.31 8.31 2.26
C GLN A 679 3.42 7.69 3.11
N LYS A 680 4.58 7.43 2.50
CA LYS A 680 5.73 6.90 3.23
C LYS A 680 6.10 7.87 4.34
N TYR A 681 6.20 7.37 5.57
CA TYR A 681 6.55 8.19 6.71
C TYR A 681 8.05 8.48 6.72
N ILE A 682 8.42 9.71 7.12
CA ILE A 682 9.81 10.15 7.25
C ILE A 682 10.30 9.67 8.62
N GLU A 683 10.89 8.48 8.65
CA GLU A 683 11.36 7.81 9.87
C GLU A 683 12.59 8.50 10.46
N HIS A 684 13.44 9.05 9.60
CA HIS A 684 14.65 9.78 10.00
C HIS A 684 14.55 11.26 9.59
N PRO A 685 13.74 12.08 10.28
CA PRO A 685 13.72 13.52 10.07
C PRO A 685 14.99 14.17 10.68
N ALA A 686 15.35 15.36 10.21
CA ALA A 686 16.24 16.21 10.99
C ALA A 686 15.54 16.58 12.30
N LEU A 687 16.30 16.56 13.40
CA LEU A 687 15.79 16.88 14.73
C LEU A 687 16.34 18.23 15.18
N PHE A 688 15.65 18.91 16.08
CA PHE A 688 16.15 20.09 16.76
C PHE A 688 16.08 19.86 18.26
N LYS A 689 17.22 19.77 18.93
CA LYS A 689 17.32 19.37 20.35
C LYS A 689 16.57 18.05 20.62
N GLY A 690 16.73 17.07 19.73
CA GLY A 690 16.08 15.76 19.83
C GLY A 690 14.58 15.72 19.49
N ARG A 691 13.97 16.84 19.05
CA ARG A 691 12.54 16.92 18.74
C ARG A 691 12.28 17.09 17.25
N LYS A 692 11.15 16.55 16.79
CA LYS A 692 10.69 16.70 15.40
C LYS A 692 10.21 18.13 15.14
N PHE A 693 10.41 18.62 13.92
CA PHE A 693 9.93 19.94 13.52
C PHE A 693 9.47 19.97 12.05
N ASP A 694 8.67 20.98 11.72
CA ASP A 694 8.41 21.38 10.36
C ASP A 694 8.61 22.90 10.19
N LEU A 695 8.64 23.33 8.93
CA LEU A 695 8.76 24.71 8.52
C LEU A 695 7.52 25.10 7.69
N ARG A 696 6.85 26.17 8.11
CA ARG A 696 5.78 26.84 7.37
C ARG A 696 6.37 27.98 6.54
N TYR A 697 6.33 27.84 5.22
CA TYR A 697 6.63 28.91 4.27
C TYR A 697 5.35 29.56 3.76
N VAL A 698 5.40 30.84 3.40
CA VAL A 698 4.30 31.57 2.75
C VAL A 698 4.70 31.94 1.34
N VAL A 699 3.86 31.56 0.37
CA VAL A 699 4.07 31.81 -1.07
C VAL A 699 2.93 32.68 -1.59
N LEU A 700 3.27 33.74 -2.30
CA LEU A 700 2.35 34.64 -2.96
C LEU A 700 2.38 34.39 -4.47
N VAL A 701 1.24 34.14 -5.10
CA VAL A 701 1.14 33.83 -6.53
C VAL A 701 0.29 34.89 -7.22
N ARG A 702 0.87 35.58 -8.20
CA ARG A 702 0.19 36.62 -8.98
C ARG A 702 -0.30 36.14 -10.34
N SER A 703 0.33 35.12 -10.90
CA SER A 703 -0.06 34.50 -12.16
C SER A 703 0.47 33.08 -12.27
N MET A 704 -0.31 32.19 -12.88
CA MET A 704 0.13 30.84 -13.28
C MET A 704 0.70 30.81 -14.72
N ASN A 705 0.47 31.84 -15.54
CA ASN A 705 0.93 31.90 -16.92
C ASN A 705 1.21 33.36 -17.38
N PRO A 706 2.48 33.80 -17.48
CA PRO A 706 3.66 33.09 -16.99
C PRO A 706 3.61 32.91 -15.46
N LEU A 707 4.24 31.85 -14.94
CA LEU A 707 4.26 31.58 -13.50
C LEU A 707 5.06 32.63 -12.74
N GLU A 708 4.35 33.52 -12.06
CA GLU A 708 4.86 34.63 -11.27
C GLU A 708 4.49 34.45 -9.79
N MET A 709 5.51 34.15 -8.98
CA MET A 709 5.34 33.82 -7.58
C MET A 709 6.50 34.37 -6.73
N PHE A 710 6.21 34.63 -5.47
CA PHE A 710 7.11 35.25 -4.51
C PHE A 710 7.09 34.43 -3.23
N LEU A 711 8.24 34.32 -2.57
CA LEU A 711 8.38 33.71 -1.26
C LEU A 711 8.46 34.83 -0.23
N PHE A 712 7.73 34.70 0.87
CA PHE A 712 7.94 35.58 2.02
C PHE A 712 9.34 35.35 2.61
N ASP A 713 10.06 36.42 2.97
CA ASP A 713 11.47 36.35 3.40
C ASP A 713 11.65 35.73 4.81
N VAL A 714 10.53 35.35 5.45
CA VAL A 714 10.46 34.65 6.74
C VAL A 714 9.67 33.36 6.58
N PHE A 715 10.06 32.35 7.35
CA PHE A 715 9.31 31.11 7.56
C PHE A 715 9.10 30.90 9.06
N TRP A 716 8.14 30.06 9.44
CA TRP A 716 7.81 29.79 10.85
C TRP A 716 8.09 28.34 11.20
N VAL A 717 8.85 28.12 12.27
CA VAL A 717 9.16 26.79 12.79
C VAL A 717 8.03 26.31 13.69
N ARG A 718 7.65 25.04 13.55
CA ARG A 718 6.69 24.35 14.43
C ARG A 718 7.37 23.11 15.00
N LEU A 719 7.44 23.03 16.33
CA LEU A 719 8.13 21.97 17.06
C LEU A 719 7.11 20.97 17.65
N ALA A 720 7.48 19.69 17.63
CA ALA A 720 6.90 18.70 18.50
C ALA A 720 7.26 19.00 19.97
N ASN A 721 6.43 18.54 20.91
CA ASN A 721 6.65 18.77 22.34
C ASN A 721 7.60 17.72 22.92
N ASN A 722 7.43 16.46 22.52
CA ASN A 722 8.23 15.34 22.99
C ASN A 722 9.48 15.11 22.13
N SER A 723 10.47 14.45 22.72
CA SER A 723 11.61 13.89 22.00
C SER A 723 11.12 12.88 20.97
N TYR A 724 11.71 12.91 19.78
CA TYR A 724 11.33 12.01 18.71
C TYR A 724 11.74 10.57 19.03
N SER A 725 10.82 9.63 18.86
CA SER A 725 11.09 8.19 18.94
C SER A 725 10.35 7.47 17.81
N LEU A 726 10.82 6.26 17.49
CA LEU A 726 10.14 5.30 16.62
C LEU A 726 9.67 4.07 17.40
N ASP A 727 9.75 4.11 18.73
CA ASP A 727 9.20 3.04 19.57
C ASP A 727 7.72 2.85 19.26
N LYS A 728 7.27 1.59 19.19
CA LYS A 728 5.90 1.23 18.77
C LYS A 728 4.82 2.02 19.52
N HIS A 729 5.04 2.27 20.81
CA HIS A 729 4.11 3.00 21.68
C HIS A 729 4.11 4.50 21.42
N SER A 730 5.25 5.09 21.03
CA SER A 730 5.32 6.52 20.75
C SER A 730 4.49 6.91 19.54
N LEU A 731 4.20 5.98 18.63
CA LEU A 731 3.33 6.21 17.45
C LEU A 731 1.91 6.65 17.82
N PHE A 732 1.43 6.31 19.03
CA PHE A 732 0.14 6.76 19.56
C PHE A 732 0.22 8.14 20.24
N GLU A 733 1.43 8.65 20.50
CA GLU A 733 1.67 9.93 21.15
C GLU A 733 1.68 11.08 20.13
N TYR A 734 0.59 11.84 20.13
CA TYR A 734 0.44 13.00 19.24
C TYR A 734 1.63 13.98 19.33
N GLU A 735 2.08 14.25 20.55
CA GLU A 735 3.12 15.24 20.86
C GLU A 735 4.53 14.85 20.40
N THR A 736 4.72 13.61 19.95
CA THR A 736 5.99 13.04 19.46
C THR A 736 6.08 13.12 17.93
N HIS A 737 5.01 12.77 17.22
CA HIS A 737 5.03 12.61 15.76
C HIS A 737 4.45 13.79 14.97
N PHE A 738 3.71 14.68 15.64
CA PHE A 738 3.12 15.87 15.04
C PHE A 738 3.67 17.16 15.65
N THR A 739 3.55 18.25 14.89
CA THR A 739 4.22 19.55 15.15
C THR A 739 3.21 20.68 15.35
N VAL A 740 1.92 20.41 15.18
CA VAL A 740 0.84 21.41 15.19
C VAL A 740 0.22 21.49 16.59
N MET A 741 0.88 22.22 17.50
CA MET A 741 0.48 22.30 18.92
C MET A 741 -0.53 23.41 19.25
N ASN A 742 -0.99 24.18 18.27
CA ASN A 742 -1.96 25.27 18.49
C ASN A 742 -3.40 24.80 18.74
N TYR A 743 -3.70 23.52 18.45
CA TYR A 743 -5.01 22.92 18.71
C TYR A 743 -5.01 21.90 19.85
N ARG A 744 -3.83 21.39 20.21
CA ARG A 744 -3.62 20.35 21.23
C ARG A 744 -2.27 20.57 21.90
N GLY A 745 -2.23 20.59 23.23
CA GLY A 745 -0.99 20.74 24.00
C GLY A 745 -0.53 22.19 24.19
N THR A 746 0.75 22.34 24.53
CA THR A 746 1.38 23.66 24.79
C THR A 746 2.14 24.14 23.55
N LEU A 747 1.85 25.36 23.09
CA LEU A 747 2.51 25.95 21.93
C LEU A 747 3.94 26.42 22.28
N ASN A 748 4.94 25.77 21.67
CA ASN A 748 6.33 26.23 21.73
C ASN A 748 6.61 27.23 20.61
N ASN A 749 6.51 28.54 20.90
CA ASN A 749 6.84 29.58 19.93
C ASN A 749 8.37 29.79 19.88
N MET A 750 9.02 29.21 18.87
CA MET A 750 10.44 29.44 18.60
C MET A 750 10.59 30.56 17.57
N ASN A 751 11.46 31.53 17.84
CA ASN A 751 11.82 32.58 16.89
C ASN A 751 12.75 32.02 15.79
N THR A 752 12.50 32.39 14.54
CA THR A 752 13.17 31.79 13.37
C THR A 752 14.69 32.05 13.33
N PRO A 753 15.18 33.29 13.49
CA PRO A 753 16.61 33.58 13.66
C PRO A 753 17.33 32.74 14.73
N GLU A 754 16.72 32.61 15.91
CA GLU A 754 17.28 31.80 17.01
C GLU A 754 17.34 30.32 16.62
N PHE A 755 16.26 29.80 16.03
CA PHE A 755 16.22 28.43 15.54
C PHE A 755 17.33 28.18 14.51
N VAL A 756 17.48 29.04 13.50
CA VAL A 756 18.49 28.85 12.46
C VAL A 756 19.89 28.84 13.05
N LYS A 757 20.21 29.83 13.89
CA LYS A 757 21.52 29.92 14.55
C LYS A 757 21.83 28.67 15.37
N GLU A 758 20.88 28.21 16.19
CA GLU A 758 21.08 27.03 17.03
C GLU A 758 21.11 25.73 16.20
N PHE A 759 20.31 25.62 15.15
CA PHE A 759 20.29 24.47 14.25
C PHE A 759 21.60 24.34 13.46
N GLU A 760 22.15 25.44 12.94
CA GLU A 760 23.47 25.44 12.29
C GLU A 760 24.59 25.00 13.23
N GLN A 761 24.52 25.42 14.50
CA GLN A 761 25.47 25.02 15.53
C GLN A 761 25.33 23.54 15.90
N GLU A 762 24.10 23.04 16.08
CA GLU A 762 23.82 21.65 16.43
C GLU A 762 24.28 20.69 15.33
N HIS A 763 23.97 21.02 14.06
CA HIS A 763 24.15 20.10 12.92
C HIS A 763 25.38 20.38 12.06
N HIS A 764 26.11 21.47 12.32
CA HIS A 764 27.28 21.90 11.54
C HIS A 764 26.96 22.11 10.04
N VAL A 765 25.80 22.72 9.77
CA VAL A 765 25.30 23.01 8.42
C VAL A 765 25.22 24.51 8.15
N GLN A 766 24.95 24.87 6.90
CA GLN A 766 24.62 26.24 6.50
C GLN A 766 23.16 26.28 6.05
N TRP A 767 22.36 27.08 6.74
CA TRP A 767 20.93 27.20 6.49
C TRP A 767 20.61 27.75 5.11
N LEU A 768 21.47 28.62 4.59
CA LEU A 768 21.33 29.18 3.25
C LEU A 768 21.24 28.08 2.18
N ASP A 769 22.05 27.02 2.29
CA ASP A 769 22.05 25.91 1.34
C ASP A 769 20.75 25.08 1.43
N ILE A 770 20.26 24.86 2.65
CA ILE A 770 18.97 24.19 2.90
C ILE A 770 17.84 25.02 2.31
N HIS A 771 17.82 26.32 2.60
CA HIS A 771 16.80 27.25 2.14
C HIS A 771 16.77 27.34 0.60
N LEU A 772 17.93 27.32 -0.07
CA LEU A 772 18.00 27.28 -1.54
C LEU A 772 17.34 26.01 -2.11
N ARG A 773 17.54 24.84 -1.51
CA ARG A 773 16.85 23.60 -1.92
C ARG A 773 15.35 23.68 -1.68
N VAL A 774 14.91 24.28 -0.57
CA VAL A 774 13.50 24.51 -0.29
C VAL A 774 12.87 25.41 -1.36
N LYS A 775 13.52 26.53 -1.71
CA LYS A 775 13.05 27.44 -2.79
C LYS A 775 12.88 26.71 -4.12
N GLN A 776 13.83 25.85 -4.47
CA GLN A 776 13.76 25.03 -5.69
C GLN A 776 12.58 24.07 -5.66
N MET A 777 12.41 23.33 -4.56
CA MET A 777 11.26 22.43 -4.37
C MET A 777 9.92 23.17 -4.50
N ILE A 778 9.75 24.28 -3.77
CA ILE A 778 8.53 25.11 -3.82
C ILE A 778 8.24 25.53 -5.26
N ARG A 779 9.24 26.06 -5.98
CA ARG A 779 9.07 26.45 -7.39
C ARG A 779 8.63 25.27 -8.25
N SER A 780 9.26 24.10 -8.09
CA SER A 780 8.92 22.88 -8.84
C SER A 780 7.49 22.37 -8.60
N VAL A 781 6.93 22.59 -7.41
CA VAL A 781 5.51 22.28 -7.11
C VAL A 781 4.58 23.12 -7.98
N PHE A 782 4.74 24.45 -7.97
CA PHE A 782 3.86 25.33 -8.75
C PHE A 782 4.10 25.22 -10.26
N GLU A 783 5.32 24.90 -10.70
CA GLU A 783 5.60 24.57 -12.10
C GLU A 783 4.86 23.32 -12.55
N SER A 784 4.78 22.29 -11.71
CA SER A 784 4.00 21.08 -12.02
C SER A 784 2.52 21.38 -12.16
N ALA A 785 1.95 22.20 -11.27
CA ALA A 785 0.55 22.62 -11.37
C ALA A 785 0.29 23.45 -12.63
N ALA A 786 1.13 24.44 -12.93
CA ALA A 786 1.01 25.29 -14.11
C ALA A 786 1.07 24.48 -15.43
N ALA A 787 1.90 23.43 -15.47
CA ALA A 787 2.12 22.62 -16.65
C ALA A 787 1.07 21.50 -16.84
N VAL A 788 0.63 20.87 -15.75
CA VAL A 788 -0.35 19.77 -15.78
C VAL A 788 -1.77 20.30 -15.89
N HIS A 789 -2.07 21.45 -15.27
CA HIS A 789 -3.39 22.06 -15.23
C HIS A 789 -3.36 23.53 -15.72
N PRO A 790 -3.21 23.77 -17.04
CA PRO A 790 -3.22 25.13 -17.60
C PRO A 790 -4.52 25.91 -17.29
N GLU A 791 -5.61 25.19 -17.01
CA GLU A 791 -6.91 25.74 -16.60
C GLU A 791 -6.83 26.49 -15.28
N MET A 792 -5.76 26.30 -14.49
CA MET A 792 -5.52 27.04 -13.27
C MET A 792 -5.23 28.52 -13.53
N HIS A 793 -4.86 28.91 -14.74
CA HIS A 793 -4.60 30.31 -15.05
C HIS A 793 -5.88 31.16 -15.09
N SER A 794 -5.89 32.24 -14.31
CA SER A 794 -6.89 33.30 -14.37
C SER A 794 -6.19 34.66 -14.22
N PRO A 795 -6.51 35.68 -15.06
CA PRO A 795 -5.91 37.01 -14.97
C PRO A 795 -6.35 37.81 -13.74
N THR A 796 -7.46 37.42 -13.11
CA THR A 796 -8.02 38.06 -11.91
C THR A 796 -7.81 37.23 -10.64
N SER A 797 -7.02 36.16 -10.70
CA SER A 797 -6.69 35.37 -9.51
C SER A 797 -5.32 35.76 -8.95
N ARG A 798 -5.26 36.01 -7.64
CA ARG A 798 -4.00 36.28 -6.91
C ARG A 798 -4.11 35.68 -5.51
N ALA A 799 -3.31 34.68 -5.19
CA ALA A 799 -3.50 33.86 -3.98
C ALA A 799 -2.27 33.82 -3.08
N MET A 800 -2.51 33.42 -1.83
CA MET A 800 -1.49 33.14 -0.82
C MET A 800 -1.62 31.70 -0.35
N TYR A 801 -0.49 30.99 -0.31
CA TYR A 801 -0.42 29.59 0.10
C TYR A 801 0.56 29.38 1.25
N GLY A 802 0.22 28.50 2.19
CA GLY A 802 1.14 27.97 3.18
C GLY A 802 1.75 26.66 2.70
N ILE A 803 3.07 26.55 2.69
CA ILE A 803 3.79 25.33 2.31
C ILE A 803 4.43 24.71 3.54
N ASP A 804 4.10 23.46 3.81
CA ASP A 804 4.60 22.70 4.95
C ASP A 804 5.76 21.83 4.50
N VAL A 805 6.94 22.05 5.10
CA VAL A 805 8.19 21.41 4.70
C VAL A 805 8.84 20.75 5.91
N MET A 806 9.26 19.50 5.76
CA MET A 806 10.13 18.81 6.72
C MET A 806 11.52 18.64 6.12
N LEU A 807 12.54 18.49 6.96
CA LEU A 807 13.86 18.07 6.52
C LEU A 807 14.07 16.60 6.91
N ASP A 808 14.64 15.80 6.01
CA ASP A 808 15.15 14.48 6.38
C ASP A 808 16.51 14.58 7.10
N CYS A 809 17.05 13.46 7.57
CA CYS A 809 18.34 13.38 8.25
C CYS A 809 19.53 13.85 7.39
N ASN A 810 19.36 13.97 6.07
CA ASN A 810 20.33 14.51 5.13
C ASN A 810 20.04 15.98 4.77
N TYR A 811 19.17 16.64 5.54
CA TYR A 811 18.73 18.02 5.37
C TYR A 811 18.14 18.29 3.96
N GLN A 812 17.56 17.27 3.33
CA GLN A 812 16.81 17.43 2.09
C GLN A 812 15.37 17.81 2.41
N PRO A 813 14.80 18.81 1.71
CA PRO A 813 13.44 19.22 1.94
C PRO A 813 12.47 18.15 1.45
N LYS A 814 11.44 17.90 2.25
CA LYS A 814 10.30 17.03 1.96
C LYS A 814 9.03 17.86 2.02
N LEU A 815 8.28 17.88 0.92
CA LEU A 815 6.97 18.50 0.86
C LEU A 815 5.98 17.67 1.69
N LEU A 816 5.27 18.31 2.62
CA LEU A 816 4.22 17.66 3.40
C LEU A 816 2.83 17.96 2.85
N GLU A 817 2.52 19.24 2.65
CA GLU A 817 1.26 19.72 2.10
C GLU A 817 1.35 21.19 1.63
N VAL A 818 0.35 21.61 0.84
CA VAL A 818 0.09 22.99 0.47
C VAL A 818 -1.29 23.36 1.00
N THR A 819 -1.40 24.52 1.65
CA THR A 819 -2.64 24.99 2.28
C THR A 819 -3.09 26.29 1.64
N TYR A 820 -4.36 26.33 1.22
CA TYR A 820 -5.03 27.57 0.87
C TYR A 820 -5.37 28.36 2.14
N CYS A 821 -5.25 29.69 2.07
CA CYS A 821 -5.60 30.60 3.17
C CYS A 821 -5.01 30.15 4.53
N PRO A 822 -3.67 30.04 4.65
CA PRO A 822 -3.02 29.51 5.85
C PRO A 822 -3.34 30.37 7.08
N ASP A 823 -3.33 29.75 8.27
CA ASP A 823 -3.41 30.49 9.54
C ASP A 823 -2.19 31.42 9.67
N CYS A 824 -2.47 32.72 9.72
CA CYS A 824 -1.48 33.80 9.81
C CYS A 824 -1.40 34.43 11.20
N ASN A 825 -2.04 33.86 12.23
CA ASN A 825 -2.01 34.38 13.61
C ASN A 825 -0.59 34.69 14.10
N ARG A 826 0.34 33.73 13.93
CA ARG A 826 1.74 33.91 14.37
C ARG A 826 2.45 34.99 13.53
N ALA A 827 2.17 35.02 12.23
CA ALA A 827 2.75 35.99 11.31
C ALA A 827 2.29 37.43 11.64
N CYS A 828 1.04 37.61 12.08
CA CYS A 828 0.49 38.92 12.43
C CYS A 828 0.90 39.40 13.83
N LYS A 829 1.17 38.46 14.76
CA LYS A 829 1.43 38.78 16.18
C LYS A 829 2.89 39.01 16.52
N TYR A 830 3.83 38.34 15.85
CA TYR A 830 5.23 38.32 16.27
C TYR A 830 6.15 38.91 15.20
N ASP A 831 6.94 39.90 15.61
CA ASP A 831 8.01 40.45 14.78
C ASP A 831 9.11 39.41 14.59
N THR A 832 9.68 39.33 13.39
CA THR A 832 10.72 38.34 13.06
C THR A 832 11.79 38.96 12.17
N GLU A 833 13.06 38.74 12.50
CA GLU A 833 14.18 39.16 11.65
C GLU A 833 14.31 38.24 10.43
N VAL A 834 14.61 38.84 9.28
CA VAL A 834 14.83 38.12 8.02
C VAL A 834 16.16 37.37 8.08
N VAL A 835 16.09 36.04 8.08
CA VAL A 835 17.28 35.17 8.14
C VAL A 835 17.91 34.95 6.75
N THR A 836 17.11 34.99 5.70
CA THR A 836 17.53 34.72 4.32
C THR A 836 17.05 35.83 3.40
N GLY A 837 17.86 36.86 3.17
CA GLY A 837 17.48 38.04 2.37
C GLY A 837 18.30 39.29 2.72
N ASN A 838 17.76 40.48 2.43
CA ASN A 838 18.43 41.77 2.66
C ASN A 838 18.43 42.25 4.13
N GLY A 839 18.29 41.33 5.09
CA GLY A 839 18.15 41.63 6.52
C GLY A 839 16.92 42.48 6.84
N GLY A 840 16.85 42.95 8.09
CA GLY A 840 15.75 43.77 8.58
C GLY A 840 14.69 42.98 9.36
N ILE A 841 13.75 43.72 9.94
CA ILE A 841 12.69 43.18 10.79
C ILE A 841 11.38 43.21 10.03
N VAL A 842 10.73 42.06 9.90
CA VAL A 842 9.32 41.99 9.48
C VAL A 842 8.47 42.28 10.71
N GLU A 843 7.79 43.43 10.71
CA GLU A 843 6.80 43.74 11.74
C GLU A 843 5.54 42.91 11.51
N GLY A 844 5.14 42.10 12.49
CA GLY A 844 4.03 41.16 12.34
C GLY A 844 2.72 41.88 12.01
N LYS A 845 2.45 43.01 12.67
CA LYS A 845 1.26 43.86 12.40
C LYS A 845 1.15 44.35 10.95
N ASN A 846 2.26 44.36 10.20
CA ASN A 846 2.30 44.77 8.79
C ASN A 846 2.27 43.58 7.83
N PHE A 847 2.13 42.34 8.31
CA PHE A 847 2.16 41.14 7.48
C PHE A 847 1.21 41.23 6.28
N PHE A 848 -0.07 41.54 6.50
CA PHE A 848 -1.04 41.69 5.41
C PHE A 848 -0.78 42.92 4.53
N ASN A 849 -0.17 43.98 5.07
CA ASN A 849 0.27 45.14 4.28
C ASN A 849 1.35 44.73 3.25
N TYR A 850 2.29 43.85 3.63
CA TYR A 850 3.30 43.31 2.71
C TYR A 850 2.68 42.35 1.68
N VAL A 851 1.77 41.48 2.11
CA VAL A 851 1.04 40.55 1.22
C VAL A 851 0.26 41.31 0.15
N PHE A 852 -0.55 42.30 0.55
CA PHE A 852 -1.35 43.08 -0.38
C PHE A 852 -0.51 44.04 -1.23
N GLY A 853 0.57 44.61 -0.67
CA GLY A 853 1.55 45.38 -1.43
C GLY A 853 2.16 44.55 -2.56
N CYS A 854 2.55 43.31 -2.29
CA CYS A 854 3.06 42.39 -3.30
C CYS A 854 1.99 41.99 -4.31
N LEU A 855 0.87 41.44 -3.85
CA LEU A 855 -0.14 40.92 -4.74
C LEU A 855 -0.75 42.03 -5.60
N PHE A 856 -1.04 43.22 -5.07
CA PHE A 856 -1.85 44.23 -5.75
C PHE A 856 -1.10 45.49 -6.20
N LEU A 857 -0.01 45.85 -5.53
CA LEU A 857 0.70 47.12 -5.77
C LEU A 857 2.07 46.96 -6.41
N ASN A 858 2.49 45.72 -6.70
CA ASN A 858 3.78 45.39 -7.33
C ASN A 858 5.00 45.71 -6.45
N GLU A 859 4.82 45.70 -5.13
CA GLU A 859 5.89 45.89 -4.17
C GLU A 859 6.57 44.56 -3.81
N THR A 860 7.83 44.59 -3.42
CA THR A 860 8.59 43.38 -3.05
C THR A 860 9.24 43.50 -1.67
N THR A 861 8.65 44.32 -0.79
CA THR A 861 9.15 44.49 0.58
C THR A 861 8.90 43.21 1.38
N HIS A 862 9.96 42.60 1.92
CA HIS A 862 9.96 41.33 2.67
C HIS A 862 9.43 40.11 1.89
N VAL A 863 9.43 40.20 0.56
CA VAL A 863 9.10 39.08 -0.32
C VAL A 863 10.10 39.02 -1.47
N SER A 864 10.64 37.83 -1.69
CA SER A 864 11.61 37.57 -2.76
C SER A 864 10.96 36.83 -3.93
N PRO A 865 11.15 37.28 -5.18
CA PRO A 865 10.71 36.52 -6.35
C PRO A 865 11.35 35.13 -6.40
N LEU A 866 10.59 34.11 -6.79
CA LEU A 866 11.09 32.75 -7.03
C LEU A 866 11.34 32.54 -8.53
N TYR A 867 12.54 32.89 -8.98
CA TYR A 867 12.98 32.72 -10.37
C TYR A 867 13.43 31.28 -10.70
N ILE A 868 13.43 30.96 -11.99
CA ILE A 868 14.00 29.72 -12.55
C ILE A 868 15.52 29.74 -12.35
N ASN A 869 16.05 28.75 -11.62
CA ASN A 869 17.49 28.62 -11.37
C ASN A 869 18.19 27.98 -12.59
N LEU A 870 18.85 28.79 -13.42
CA LEU A 870 19.62 28.33 -14.60
C LEU A 870 20.96 27.66 -14.27
N HIS A 871 21.40 27.64 -13.00
CA HIS A 871 22.77 27.29 -12.64
C HIS A 871 23.03 25.82 -12.29
N TYR A 872 22.00 24.97 -12.18
CA TYR A 872 22.14 23.62 -11.58
C TYR A 872 21.68 22.45 -12.49
N LEU A 873 21.48 22.68 -13.79
CA LEU A 873 21.25 21.62 -14.79
C LEU A 873 22.55 20.99 -15.33
N LEU A 874 23.70 21.28 -14.73
CA LEU A 874 24.96 20.59 -15.00
C LEU A 874 25.26 19.65 -13.82
N PRO A 875 25.45 18.34 -14.03
CA PRO A 875 25.94 17.45 -12.99
C PRO A 875 27.28 17.98 -12.46
N SER A 876 27.43 17.96 -11.14
CA SER A 876 28.60 18.41 -10.41
C SER A 876 29.90 17.74 -10.87
N LEU A 877 30.64 18.40 -11.76
CA LEU A 877 32.09 18.22 -11.89
C LEU A 877 32.77 19.08 -10.83
N HIS A 878 32.81 18.60 -9.59
CA HIS A 878 33.67 19.19 -8.55
C HIS A 878 35.00 18.44 -8.48
N SER A 879 35.95 18.84 -9.32
CA SER A 879 37.38 18.73 -9.04
C SER A 879 38.23 19.62 -9.96
N VAL A 880 38.13 20.95 -9.83
CA VAL A 880 39.21 21.87 -10.25
C VAL A 880 39.25 23.07 -9.28
N PRO A 881 40.43 23.48 -8.76
CA PRO A 881 40.52 24.59 -7.81
C PRO A 881 40.18 25.94 -8.47
N LYS A 882 39.49 26.81 -7.71
CA LYS A 882 39.21 28.20 -8.06
C LYS A 882 40.52 28.96 -8.35
N LEU A 883 40.69 29.42 -9.59
CA LEU A 883 41.55 30.57 -9.88
C LEU A 883 40.66 31.83 -9.92
N LEU A 884 40.99 32.82 -9.11
CA LEU A 884 40.35 34.14 -9.16
C LEU A 884 40.57 34.77 -10.54
N MET A 885 39.49 35.22 -11.19
CA MET A 885 39.56 36.26 -12.23
C MET A 885 38.50 37.32 -11.97
N THR A 886 38.96 38.58 -11.97
CA THR A 886 38.20 39.81 -11.74
C THR A 886 37.41 40.25 -12.97
N VAL A 887 36.38 41.08 -12.72
CA VAL A 887 35.20 41.44 -13.53
C VAL A 887 35.42 42.13 -14.90
N ASN A 888 36.59 42.06 -15.54
CA ASN A 888 36.86 42.84 -16.78
C ASN A 888 36.87 42.07 -18.12
N ASP A 889 36.58 40.77 -18.18
CA ASP A 889 36.66 39.97 -19.43
C ASP A 889 35.32 39.41 -19.95
N LEU A 890 34.20 40.08 -19.70
CA LEU A 890 32.85 39.64 -20.15
C LEU A 890 32.37 40.26 -21.48
N SER A 891 33.24 40.89 -22.27
CA SER A 891 32.87 41.55 -23.54
C SER A 891 33.30 40.82 -24.83
N VAL A 892 33.77 39.57 -24.76
CA VAL A 892 34.24 38.82 -25.97
C VAL A 892 33.40 37.55 -26.29
N ILE A 893 32.46 37.12 -25.45
CA ILE A 893 31.64 35.91 -25.68
C ILE A 893 30.21 36.27 -26.15
N ILE A 894 30.09 37.14 -27.16
CA ILE A 894 28.82 37.35 -27.91
C ILE A 894 29.02 37.25 -29.45
N ASN A 895 30.23 36.94 -29.95
CA ASN A 895 30.46 36.81 -31.39
C ASN A 895 31.22 35.54 -31.75
N LEU A 896 30.56 34.38 -31.69
CA LEU A 896 31.03 33.14 -32.33
C LEU A 896 29.88 32.14 -32.50
N ASP A 897 28.80 32.54 -33.18
CA ASP A 897 27.90 31.59 -33.84
C ASP A 897 27.38 32.19 -35.16
N ARG A 898 28.33 32.35 -36.10
CA ARG A 898 28.12 32.69 -37.51
C ARG A 898 29.46 32.60 -38.22
N ARG A 899 29.86 31.39 -38.64
CA ARG A 899 30.76 31.08 -39.78
C ARG A 899 31.30 29.64 -39.71
N ILE A 900 30.46 28.65 -40.01
CA ILE A 900 30.91 27.41 -40.68
C ILE A 900 29.76 26.98 -41.58
N PHE A 901 29.71 27.54 -42.79
CA PHE A 901 29.22 26.89 -44.01
C PHE A 901 29.51 27.86 -45.15
N ASP A 902 30.73 27.79 -45.68
CA ASP A 902 30.95 28.09 -47.10
C ASP A 902 32.29 27.50 -47.60
N CYS A 903 32.14 26.67 -48.63
CA CYS A 903 32.98 26.57 -49.82
C CYS A 903 34.43 26.06 -49.73
N ALA A 904 34.58 24.75 -50.02
CA ALA A 904 35.59 24.27 -50.95
C ALA A 904 34.89 23.44 -52.04
N GLY A 905 34.85 23.97 -53.27
CA GLY A 905 34.24 23.32 -54.43
C GLY A 905 35.24 22.53 -55.27
N ASN A 906 34.71 21.59 -56.07
CA ASN A 906 34.94 21.49 -57.52
C ASN A 906 34.22 20.24 -58.10
N GLY A 907 33.41 20.46 -59.16
CA GLY A 907 32.80 19.41 -60.00
C GLY A 907 33.80 18.79 -60.99
N PRO A 908 33.37 18.12 -62.11
CA PRO A 908 32.09 18.22 -62.85
C PRO A 908 31.42 16.82 -63.09
N SER A 909 30.29 16.56 -63.77
CA SER A 909 29.61 17.17 -64.94
C SER A 909 28.20 16.57 -65.19
N ARG A 910 27.27 17.40 -65.73
CA ARG A 910 26.13 17.15 -66.69
C ARG A 910 25.01 16.13 -66.34
N ALA A 911 23.71 16.31 -66.66
CA ALA A 911 22.95 17.32 -67.42
C ALA A 911 21.42 17.13 -67.20
N GLU A 912 20.65 18.24 -67.28
CA GLU A 912 19.29 18.43 -67.86
C GLU A 912 18.09 17.56 -67.38
N ARG A 913 16.82 17.98 -67.31
CA ARG A 913 16.05 19.17 -67.71
C ARG A 913 14.66 19.08 -67.03
N ARG A 914 14.07 20.24 -66.68
CA ARG A 914 12.63 20.70 -66.65
C ARG A 914 11.51 19.63 -66.66
N TRP A 915 10.40 19.81 -65.95
CA TRP A 915 9.28 20.69 -66.35
C TRP A 915 8.46 21.22 -65.17
N ARG A 916 7.82 22.37 -65.42
CA ARG A 916 7.22 23.34 -64.50
C ARG A 916 5.70 23.39 -64.67
N CYS A 917 5.02 23.84 -63.61
CA CYS A 917 3.84 24.73 -63.58
C CYS A 917 2.50 24.22 -64.18
N GLY A 918 1.35 24.58 -63.63
CA GLY A 918 1.06 25.45 -62.49
C GLY A 918 -0.41 25.90 -62.45
N LEU A 919 -0.75 26.52 -61.31
CA LEU A 919 -1.71 27.61 -61.09
C LEU A 919 -3.22 27.36 -61.31
N GLY A 920 -3.98 27.64 -60.24
CA GLY A 920 -5.05 28.64 -60.35
C GLY A 920 -6.38 28.36 -59.63
N CYS A 921 -6.57 29.05 -58.50
CA CYS A 921 -7.82 29.71 -58.07
C CYS A 921 -9.07 28.89 -57.67
N GLY A 922 -9.53 29.14 -56.43
CA GLY A 922 -10.83 29.77 -56.23
C GLY A 922 -11.97 28.93 -55.62
N LEU A 923 -12.48 29.44 -54.49
CA LEU A 923 -13.88 29.42 -54.02
C LEU A 923 -14.40 28.17 -53.27
N ARG A 924 -14.86 28.44 -52.03
CA ARG A 924 -15.76 27.64 -51.16
C ARG A 924 -17.19 27.56 -51.78
N PRO A 925 -18.26 27.07 -51.10
CA PRO A 925 -18.38 26.29 -49.85
C PRO A 925 -19.40 25.11 -49.92
N GLY A 926 -19.51 24.38 -48.80
CA GLY A 926 -20.73 23.68 -48.40
C GLY A 926 -20.74 22.20 -48.75
N SER A 927 -21.32 21.31 -47.97
CA SER A 927 -22.10 21.43 -46.74
C SER A 927 -22.47 20.00 -46.35
N ARG A 928 -22.54 19.72 -45.03
CA ARG A 928 -23.40 18.69 -44.40
C ARG A 928 -23.07 17.24 -44.77
N ARG A 929 -23.28 16.22 -43.94
CA ARG A 929 -23.56 15.96 -42.51
C ARG A 929 -23.87 14.45 -42.54
N LEU A 930 -23.51 13.72 -41.48
CA LEU A 930 -24.09 12.42 -41.07
C LEU A 930 -23.83 11.24 -42.04
N GLU A 931 -23.72 9.98 -41.63
CA GLU A 931 -23.69 9.24 -40.37
C GLU A 931 -23.42 7.78 -40.75
N ARG A 932 -22.75 7.01 -39.87
CA ARG A 932 -22.93 5.55 -39.60
C ARG A 932 -22.76 4.57 -40.79
N ALA A 933 -22.37 3.30 -40.65
CA ALA A 933 -21.79 2.41 -39.66
C ALA A 933 -21.75 1.02 -40.36
N LYS A 934 -20.99 0.07 -39.79
CA LYS A 934 -21.00 -1.40 -40.07
C LYS A 934 -20.35 -1.84 -41.38
N ARG A 935 -19.72 -3.02 -41.53
CA ARG A 935 -19.25 -4.16 -40.71
C ARG A 935 -18.41 -5.05 -41.67
N CYS A 936 -17.54 -5.91 -41.12
CA CYS A 936 -17.22 -7.33 -41.50
C CYS A 936 -17.11 -7.71 -43.00
N GLU A 937 -16.24 -8.58 -43.51
CA GLU A 937 -15.36 -9.70 -43.13
C GLU A 937 -14.29 -9.77 -44.27
N GLU A 938 -13.12 -10.42 -44.18
CA GLU A 938 -12.90 -11.86 -44.43
C GLU A 938 -11.38 -12.17 -44.32
N ARG A 939 -11.01 -13.28 -43.66
CA ARG A 939 -9.76 -14.08 -43.88
C ARG A 939 -10.09 -15.19 -44.94
N PRO A 940 -9.25 -16.20 -45.32
CA PRO A 940 -7.91 -16.67 -44.88
C PRO A 940 -6.96 -17.08 -46.06
N CYS A 941 -5.69 -17.47 -45.90
CA CYS A 941 -5.18 -18.86 -45.70
C CYS A 941 -3.63 -18.90 -45.83
N GLY A 942 -2.95 -19.78 -45.09
CA GLY A 942 -1.49 -20.09 -45.14
C GLY A 942 -1.06 -20.97 -46.34
N PRO A 943 0.03 -21.80 -46.30
CA PRO A 943 0.74 -22.36 -45.14
C PRO A 943 2.31 -22.47 -45.22
N HIS A 944 2.90 -22.88 -44.08
CA HIS A 944 4.13 -23.65 -43.77
C HIS A 944 5.28 -23.85 -44.79
N VAL A 945 6.54 -23.73 -44.31
CA VAL A 945 7.58 -24.79 -44.17
C VAL A 945 8.74 -24.30 -43.25
N SER A 946 9.19 -25.16 -42.32
CA SER A 946 10.52 -25.18 -41.65
C SER A 946 11.22 -26.51 -42.06
N PRO A 947 12.52 -26.86 -41.80
CA PRO A 947 13.44 -26.38 -40.74
C PRO A 947 14.97 -26.34 -41.08
N LEU A 948 15.81 -25.98 -40.06
CA LEU A 948 17.19 -26.45 -39.72
C LEU A 948 18.32 -25.40 -39.47
N SER A 949 18.71 -25.34 -38.18
CA SER A 949 20.04 -25.20 -37.54
C SER A 949 21.03 -24.04 -37.81
N LEU A 950 21.23 -23.23 -36.74
CA LEU A 950 22.48 -22.82 -36.05
C LEU A 950 23.74 -22.45 -36.88
N HIS A 951 24.14 -21.16 -36.83
CA HIS A 951 25.44 -20.68 -36.34
C HIS A 951 25.53 -19.14 -36.36
N ASP A 952 26.28 -18.59 -35.39
CA ASP A 952 26.89 -17.24 -35.29
C ASP A 952 26.10 -16.08 -34.65
N GLY A 953 26.62 -15.61 -33.50
CA GLY A 953 26.14 -14.48 -32.71
C GLY A 953 26.64 -13.09 -33.17
N PRO A 954 26.20 -11.99 -32.53
CA PRO A 954 26.46 -10.62 -33.00
C PRO A 954 27.74 -9.97 -32.40
N PRO A 955 28.33 -8.95 -33.08
CA PRO A 955 29.65 -8.40 -32.75
C PRO A 955 29.62 -7.26 -31.71
N CYS A 956 30.63 -7.25 -30.84
CA CYS A 956 30.84 -6.27 -29.78
C CYS A 956 31.37 -4.91 -30.27
N TRP A 957 30.73 -3.82 -29.84
CA TRP A 957 31.08 -2.41 -30.09
C TRP A 957 32.23 -1.85 -29.23
N ALA A 958 32.87 -2.67 -28.39
CA ALA A 958 33.90 -2.22 -27.44
C ALA A 958 35.29 -1.96 -28.07
N ALA A 959 35.60 -2.54 -29.23
CA ALA A 959 36.93 -2.45 -29.84
C ALA A 959 37.22 -1.12 -30.57
N TYR A 960 36.19 -0.32 -30.88
CA TYR A 960 36.36 0.94 -31.62
C TYR A 960 36.74 2.14 -30.72
N TRP A 961 36.46 2.05 -29.42
CA TRP A 961 36.69 3.15 -28.47
C TRP A 961 38.15 3.20 -27.96
N ALA A 962 38.76 2.04 -27.74
CA ALA A 962 40.14 1.94 -27.24
C ALA A 962 41.19 2.46 -28.26
N SER A 963 40.93 2.29 -29.56
CA SER A 963 41.81 2.76 -30.65
C SER A 963 41.85 4.30 -30.81
N SER A 964 40.77 4.98 -30.43
CA SER A 964 40.65 6.45 -30.55
C SER A 964 41.38 7.19 -29.44
N LEU A 965 41.43 6.62 -28.23
CA LEU A 965 42.08 7.21 -27.06
C LEU A 965 43.62 7.12 -27.12
N GLN A 966 44.18 6.12 -27.81
CA GLN A 966 45.62 5.97 -27.97
C GLN A 966 46.22 6.92 -29.02
N ARG A 967 45.41 7.44 -29.97
CA ARG A 967 45.85 8.46 -30.96
C ARG A 967 45.84 9.89 -30.44
N ARG A 968 45.28 10.15 -29.26
CA ARG A 968 45.13 11.50 -28.69
C ARG A 968 46.04 11.83 -27.51
N GLY A 969 46.97 10.94 -27.14
CA GLY A 969 48.11 11.27 -26.26
C GLY A 969 47.76 11.70 -24.83
N LEU A 970 46.71 11.14 -24.22
CA LEU A 970 46.22 11.54 -22.89
C LEU A 970 46.54 10.55 -21.74
N LEU A 971 47.56 9.70 -21.86
CA LEU A 971 47.99 8.82 -20.77
C LEU A 971 49.47 9.05 -20.45
N GLY A 972 49.73 9.88 -19.44
CA GLY A 972 51.02 9.99 -18.76
C GLY A 972 51.03 9.14 -17.49
N ALA A 973 52.09 8.37 -17.31
CA ALA A 973 52.28 7.43 -16.21
C ALA A 973 52.57 8.13 -14.86
N ASN A 974 52.22 7.41 -13.79
CA ASN A 974 52.58 7.60 -12.37
C ASN A 974 51.74 8.59 -11.55
N PHE A 975 50.72 8.08 -10.85
CA PHE A 975 50.44 8.29 -9.41
C PHE A 975 49.06 7.70 -9.06
N TRP A 976 48.99 6.47 -8.57
CA TRP A 976 47.84 5.95 -7.78
C TRP A 976 48.37 4.99 -6.69
N PRO A 977 48.02 5.19 -5.40
CA PRO A 977 48.25 4.21 -4.34
C PRO A 977 47.20 3.08 -4.34
N SER A 978 47.61 1.93 -3.83
CA SER A 978 46.98 0.60 -3.87
C SER A 978 45.73 0.39 -2.98
N SER A 979 44.68 1.21 -3.10
CA SER A 979 43.41 0.95 -2.38
C SER A 979 42.13 1.03 -3.24
N LEU A 980 42.27 1.11 -4.57
CA LEU A 980 41.14 1.16 -5.51
C LEU A 980 40.90 -0.15 -6.29
N LEU A 981 41.70 -1.19 -6.03
CA LEU A 981 41.60 -2.49 -6.73
C LEU A 981 40.71 -3.52 -6.01
N ASP A 982 40.33 -3.28 -4.75
CA ASP A 982 39.44 -4.19 -4.00
C ASP A 982 37.95 -3.81 -4.08
N ARG A 983 37.60 -2.63 -4.62
CA ARG A 983 36.20 -2.20 -4.79
C ARG A 983 35.63 -2.42 -6.20
N LEU A 984 36.39 -3.04 -7.11
CA LEU A 984 35.95 -3.38 -8.47
C LEU A 984 35.78 -4.89 -8.69
N ARG A 985 35.54 -5.67 -7.62
CA ARG A 985 35.15 -7.09 -7.70
C ARG A 985 33.67 -7.38 -7.35
N TRP A 986 32.85 -6.36 -7.11
CA TRP A 986 31.44 -6.52 -6.70
C TRP A 986 30.45 -5.71 -7.56
N ALA A 987 30.72 -5.58 -8.85
CA ALA A 987 29.77 -5.00 -9.81
C ALA A 987 29.82 -5.78 -11.13
N SER A 988 29.43 -7.05 -11.07
CA SER A 988 29.21 -7.89 -12.25
C SER A 988 28.24 -9.04 -11.97
N VAL A 989 27.09 -8.76 -11.36
CA VAL A 989 25.88 -9.58 -11.49
C VAL A 989 24.70 -8.64 -11.27
N LEU A 990 24.04 -8.23 -12.35
CA LEU A 990 22.63 -7.80 -12.45
C LEU A 990 22.43 -7.29 -13.88
N ASP A 991 22.25 -8.25 -14.78
CA ASP A 991 21.52 -8.12 -16.04
C ASP A 991 20.86 -9.49 -16.25
N ILE A 992 19.63 -9.64 -15.76
CA ILE A 992 18.45 -10.35 -16.30
C ILE A 992 17.23 -9.76 -15.59
#